data_AF-S8AQB1-F1
#
_entry.id   AF-S8AQB1-F1
#
_cell.length_a   1.000
_cell.length_b   1.000
_cell.length_c   1.000
_cell.angle_alpha   90.00
_cell.angle_beta   90.00
_cell.angle_gamma   90.00
#
_symmetry.space_group_name_H-M   'P 1'
#
loop_
_entity.id
_entity.type
_entity.pdbx_description
1 polymer ?
#
loop_
_entity_poly.entity_id
_entity_poly.type
_entity_poly.pdbx_seq_one_letter_code
_entity_poly.pdbx_strand_id
1 'polypeptide(L)'
;MAPSALKAEEAAAAAVQTASGVTESLKNISLEEKAKQTFIPGISNYFNSASDENYEWDEFTPAFPDVKWDPLTEVPYEDKGILGDPTYSRLLAGATEVFDYTPKIGTEIRGVQLKDLTDDQKNDLARLLAHRGVVFFREQEGFDIDTQLELGRYWGKLHKHATTMMPKNGRDEVHVVHTTKNSKNQTALFTPSYLWHSDVTYEIQPPSYTSLTLLTGPPRGGGGDTLWSSQYAVYDLLSPHMQKYLESITALHSAEEQATGSRNAGRPVRREPVITEHPLIRTNPVTGWKSVFFNPGFVKGFVGIPKLEYEYIYNYLTELITSSPETQARFTWEKGSVAIWDNRITNHTPSYGFAPHRRHAVRVAATAEKPYLDPNSTSQDAELDRLLGREPTNKDGSVLDTTVARIHRSPGLPLPNPTTAFWLLPESPLLKNIQSPTLPTTADIILIGSGITSTAVLRELYRLNPSLKCVLLEARGICTGATGRNGGHIKEGPYEEYPRLKRKYGNEAAARIVRFRLRHLEELKAVAREEGEACISASEIREVLGTDIFFDEETMEHAIGKFEEWRRDVPEMAREWGVMDRDTARTDLHLPKALGAITGPAGAIWPYRLCASILERLLKQHDNLHVESYTPVESISFDAAAGMYSVITPRGKIFAPTVIHTTNAWVSHLVPGMRGKVFPFQAQMSAQEAPEGVPAMGDKYSWSFIHKAGFDYLTQRPTTSITNPDGTATLCAGEMMFGGGWASTGNNGLDVLGLSDDTSLNYLAASHLSGLLPFVFGSGTDESGVRTWEGVKVKHMWTGVLGFSSDVLPWVGKIPASVTKRGQPKVQRNGEVMTGEWCAVGFSGEGMVNCWGSATALARMVMGEDVKKNNNSPSVKEARVRAVKGEDDVRAWKDGDLEEWFPAEFVISEKRVARANPEDLVEVLIDM
;
A
#
# COMPACT_ATOMS: atom_id res chain seq x y z
N MET A 1 -33.44 -2.69 53.46
CA MET A 1 -34.80 -2.27 53.08
C MET A 1 -34.84 -0.76 52.95
N ALA A 2 -35.40 -0.30 51.82
CA ALA A 2 -35.97 1.04 51.51
C ALA A 2 -35.23 2.31 51.99
N PRO A 3 -34.66 3.08 51.06
CA PRO A 3 -35.22 4.43 50.82
C PRO A 3 -35.28 4.90 49.34
N SER A 4 -34.90 4.10 48.34
CA SER A 4 -34.85 4.58 46.94
C SER A 4 -36.15 4.45 46.15
N ALA A 5 -37.06 3.54 46.54
CA ALA A 5 -38.30 3.29 45.79
C ALA A 5 -39.37 4.39 45.99
N LEU A 6 -39.49 4.94 47.20
CA LEU A 6 -40.48 5.98 47.54
C LEU A 6 -40.23 7.30 46.80
N LYS A 7 -38.96 7.68 46.59
CA LYS A 7 -38.63 8.91 45.83
C LYS A 7 -38.89 8.78 44.32
N ALA A 8 -38.86 7.57 43.78
CA ALA A 8 -39.16 7.33 42.36
C ALA A 8 -40.67 7.37 42.08
N GLU A 9 -41.49 6.84 43.00
CA GLU A 9 -42.95 6.93 42.91
C GLU A 9 -43.47 8.35 43.11
N GLU A 10 -42.89 9.14 44.03
CA GLU A 10 -43.27 10.55 44.21
C GLU A 10 -42.87 11.42 43.01
N ALA A 11 -41.71 11.16 42.39
CA ALA A 11 -41.29 11.84 41.17
C ALA A 11 -42.16 11.45 39.95
N ALA A 12 -42.56 10.18 39.85
CA ALA A 12 -43.48 9.71 38.83
C ALA A 12 -44.90 10.28 39.01
N ALA A 13 -45.40 10.35 40.25
CA ALA A 13 -46.71 10.93 40.56
C ALA A 13 -46.74 12.45 40.31
N ALA A 14 -45.65 13.16 40.63
CA ALA A 14 -45.51 14.58 40.33
C ALA A 14 -45.39 14.86 38.82
N ALA A 15 -44.71 13.98 38.06
CA ALA A 15 -44.64 14.03 36.59
C ALA A 15 -46.01 13.75 35.94
N VAL A 16 -46.81 12.85 36.52
CA VAL A 16 -48.17 12.56 36.04
C VAL A 16 -49.16 13.69 36.38
N GLN A 17 -49.04 14.33 37.55
CA GLN A 17 -49.86 15.50 37.92
C GLN A 17 -49.50 16.76 37.10
N THR A 18 -48.23 16.98 36.78
CA THR A 18 -47.82 18.07 35.87
C THR A 18 -48.26 17.80 34.44
N ALA A 19 -48.23 16.55 33.97
CA ALA A 19 -48.77 16.17 32.65
C ALA A 19 -50.31 16.32 32.55
N SER A 20 -51.06 16.12 33.64
CA SER A 20 -52.52 16.30 33.64
C SER A 20 -52.95 17.78 33.63
N GLY A 21 -52.21 18.66 34.31
CA GLY A 21 -52.44 20.11 34.28
C GLY A 21 -52.09 20.75 32.94
N VAL A 22 -51.10 20.20 32.23
CA VAL A 22 -50.70 20.64 30.88
C VAL A 22 -51.72 20.19 29.82
N THR A 23 -52.35 19.03 29.97
CA THR A 23 -53.31 18.52 28.97
C THR A 23 -54.61 19.35 28.88
N GLU A 24 -54.98 20.08 29.93
CA GLU A 24 -56.19 20.92 29.92
C GLU A 24 -55.96 22.31 29.34
N SER A 25 -54.79 22.93 29.60
CA SER A 25 -54.40 24.22 29.02
C SER A 25 -54.04 24.13 27.54
N LEU A 26 -53.59 22.95 27.08
CA LEU A 26 -53.30 22.69 25.67
C LEU A 26 -54.57 22.60 24.81
N LYS A 27 -55.77 22.31 25.34
CA LYS A 27 -56.96 22.03 24.49
C LYS A 27 -57.28 23.13 23.47
N ASN A 28 -57.01 24.40 23.81
CA ASN A 28 -57.41 25.58 23.04
C ASN A 28 -56.30 26.25 22.20
N ILE A 29 -55.09 25.67 22.11
CA ILE A 29 -53.99 26.23 21.29
C ILE A 29 -53.79 25.45 19.99
N SER A 30 -53.15 26.08 19.01
CA SER A 30 -52.89 25.50 17.69
C SER A 30 -52.07 24.21 17.77
N LEU A 31 -52.16 23.34 16.75
CA LEU A 31 -51.36 22.10 16.68
C LEU A 31 -49.85 22.39 16.72
N GLU A 32 -49.41 23.51 16.15
CA GLU A 32 -48.02 23.96 16.17
C GLU A 32 -47.55 24.39 17.57
N GLU A 33 -48.39 25.10 18.32
CA GLU A 33 -48.07 25.47 19.71
C GLU A 33 -48.10 24.26 20.64
N LYS A 34 -49.05 23.33 20.43
CA LYS A 34 -49.04 22.01 21.10
C LYS A 34 -47.74 21.27 20.83
N ALA A 35 -47.30 21.21 19.57
CA ALA A 35 -46.07 20.54 19.18
C ALA A 35 -44.84 21.15 19.85
N LYS A 36 -44.73 22.48 19.95
CA LYS A 36 -43.65 23.18 20.65
C LYS A 36 -43.64 22.89 22.16
N GLN A 37 -44.82 22.85 22.79
CA GLN A 37 -44.96 22.64 24.23
C GLN A 37 -44.86 21.17 24.66
N THR A 38 -45.00 20.23 23.72
CA THR A 38 -44.91 18.78 23.96
C THR A 38 -43.70 18.14 23.28
N PHE A 39 -42.75 18.94 22.78
CA PHE A 39 -41.53 18.41 22.16
C PHE A 39 -40.70 17.63 23.19
N ILE A 40 -40.49 16.34 22.92
CA ILE A 40 -39.59 15.49 23.67
C ILE A 40 -38.53 14.97 22.69
N PRO A 41 -37.24 15.27 22.90
CA PRO A 41 -36.17 14.73 22.07
C PRO A 41 -36.26 13.20 21.95
N GLY A 42 -36.26 12.68 20.71
CA GLY A 42 -36.35 11.24 20.44
C GLY A 42 -37.76 10.67 20.37
N ILE A 43 -38.81 11.47 20.59
CA ILE A 43 -40.21 11.06 20.44
C ILE A 43 -40.87 11.90 19.36
N SER A 44 -41.42 11.25 18.32
CA SER A 44 -42.26 11.96 17.36
C SER A 44 -43.62 12.24 17.99
N ASN A 45 -44.03 13.51 18.06
CA ASN A 45 -45.34 13.86 18.58
C ASN A 45 -46.45 13.38 17.64
N TYR A 46 -47.21 12.37 18.08
CA TYR A 46 -48.38 11.87 17.38
C TYR A 46 -49.59 12.74 17.73
N PHE A 47 -49.92 13.69 16.86
CA PHE A 47 -51.19 14.40 16.94
C PHE A 47 -52.20 13.67 16.07
N ASN A 48 -53.22 13.10 16.72
CA ASN A 48 -54.24 12.27 16.09
C ASN A 48 -55.00 13.07 15.01
N SER A 49 -54.57 12.98 13.75
CA SER A 49 -55.26 13.62 12.62
C SER A 49 -56.41 12.73 12.18
N ALA A 50 -57.62 13.08 12.61
CA ALA A 50 -58.91 12.44 12.28
C ALA A 50 -59.05 10.97 12.75
N SER A 51 -60.22 10.67 13.33
CA SER A 51 -60.61 9.30 13.69
C SER A 51 -60.55 8.39 12.46
N ASP A 52 -60.30 7.09 12.68
CA ASP A 52 -60.42 6.03 11.66
C ASP A 52 -61.81 6.00 10.96
N GLU A 53 -62.78 6.81 11.42
CA GLU A 53 -64.18 6.84 10.97
C GLU A 53 -64.44 7.66 9.70
N ASN A 54 -63.48 8.44 9.16
CA ASN A 54 -63.64 9.18 7.88
C ASN A 54 -62.29 9.37 7.17
N TYR A 55 -61.58 8.26 6.89
CA TYR A 55 -60.30 8.34 6.18
C TYR A 55 -60.50 8.66 4.69
N GLU A 56 -59.94 9.79 4.22
CA GLU A 56 -60.14 10.30 2.85
C GLU A 56 -59.71 9.29 1.75
N TRP A 57 -58.80 8.36 2.06
CA TRP A 57 -58.33 7.33 1.14
C TRP A 57 -58.87 5.92 1.47
N ASP A 58 -60.03 5.78 2.14
CA ASP A 58 -60.56 4.45 2.53
C ASP A 58 -60.75 3.51 1.33
N GLU A 59 -61.22 4.01 0.19
CA GLU A 59 -61.43 3.20 -1.02
C GLU A 59 -60.11 2.62 -1.61
N PHE A 60 -58.96 3.19 -1.24
CA PHE A 60 -57.63 2.74 -1.63
C PHE A 60 -56.94 1.92 -0.55
N THR A 61 -57.59 1.68 0.60
CA THR A 61 -57.06 0.79 1.61
C THR A 61 -56.94 -0.65 1.09
N PRO A 62 -56.07 -1.47 1.71
CA PRO A 62 -55.81 -2.82 1.24
C PRO A 62 -57.03 -3.75 1.22
N ALA A 63 -57.14 -4.50 0.13
CA ALA A 63 -58.02 -5.64 -0.06
C ALA A 63 -57.23 -6.85 -0.61
N PHE A 64 -57.78 -8.04 -0.39
CA PHE A 64 -57.26 -9.30 -0.92
C PHE A 64 -58.35 -10.03 -1.73
N PRO A 65 -58.79 -9.48 -2.88
CA PRO A 65 -59.79 -10.14 -3.71
C PRO A 65 -59.26 -11.48 -4.21
N ASP A 66 -60.12 -12.51 -4.18
CA ASP A 66 -59.84 -13.85 -4.69
C ASP A 66 -60.09 -13.90 -6.21
N VAL A 67 -59.10 -13.40 -6.95
CA VAL A 67 -59.07 -13.32 -8.41
C VAL A 67 -57.86 -14.09 -8.94
N LYS A 68 -57.93 -14.59 -10.18
CA LYS A 68 -56.87 -15.40 -10.80
C LYS A 68 -56.37 -14.75 -12.07
N TRP A 69 -55.04 -14.67 -12.20
CA TRP A 69 -54.32 -14.14 -13.34
C TRP A 69 -53.72 -15.27 -14.16
N ASP A 70 -53.69 -15.08 -15.47
CA ASP A 70 -52.95 -15.99 -16.35
C ASP A 70 -51.43 -15.97 -16.02
N PRO A 71 -50.72 -17.07 -16.32
CA PRO A 71 -49.27 -17.09 -16.31
C PRO A 71 -48.69 -15.96 -17.16
N LEU A 72 -47.57 -15.38 -16.71
CA LEU A 72 -46.89 -14.35 -17.48
C LEU A 72 -46.23 -14.98 -18.72
N THR A 73 -46.37 -14.30 -19.85
CA THR A 73 -45.66 -14.59 -21.10
C THR A 73 -44.75 -13.41 -21.42
N GLU A 74 -43.67 -13.66 -22.17
CA GLU A 74 -42.85 -12.59 -22.69
C GLU A 74 -43.68 -11.68 -23.62
N VAL A 75 -43.55 -10.37 -23.45
CA VAL A 75 -44.17 -9.34 -24.29
C VAL A 75 -43.08 -8.45 -24.91
N PRO A 76 -43.26 -7.96 -26.16
CA PRO A 76 -42.33 -7.01 -26.74
C PRO A 76 -42.17 -5.76 -25.87
N TYR A 77 -40.94 -5.34 -25.64
CA TYR A 77 -40.59 -4.16 -24.85
C TYR A 77 -39.46 -3.40 -25.53
N GLU A 78 -39.64 -2.09 -25.65
CA GLU A 78 -38.61 -1.15 -26.09
C GLU A 78 -38.55 0.00 -25.09
N ASP A 79 -37.36 0.27 -24.57
CA ASP A 79 -37.21 1.20 -23.46
C ASP A 79 -37.31 2.66 -23.91
N LYS A 80 -38.26 3.40 -23.32
CA LYS A 80 -38.49 4.82 -23.64
C LYS A 80 -37.33 5.74 -23.26
N GLY A 81 -36.47 5.35 -22.33
CA GLY A 81 -35.26 6.10 -21.98
C GLY A 81 -34.24 6.20 -23.11
N ILE A 82 -34.31 5.31 -24.12
CA ILE A 82 -33.47 5.40 -25.33
C ILE A 82 -33.84 6.65 -26.16
N LEU A 83 -35.11 7.08 -26.10
CA LEU A 83 -35.63 8.25 -26.82
C LEU A 83 -35.43 9.57 -26.05
N GLY A 84 -34.89 9.51 -24.83
CA GLY A 84 -34.64 10.68 -23.99
C GLY A 84 -33.44 11.50 -24.47
N ASP A 85 -33.47 12.81 -24.24
CA ASP A 85 -32.39 13.73 -24.49
C ASP A 85 -31.19 13.40 -23.58
N PRO A 86 -29.97 13.18 -24.12
CA PRO A 86 -28.77 12.94 -23.33
C PRO A 86 -28.45 14.00 -22.28
N THR A 87 -28.96 15.23 -22.44
CA THR A 87 -28.77 16.36 -21.53
C THR A 87 -29.95 16.58 -20.57
N TYR A 88 -31.02 15.80 -20.73
CA TYR A 88 -32.27 15.92 -19.94
C TYR A 88 -32.93 17.30 -20.05
N SER A 89 -32.56 18.10 -21.07
CA SER A 89 -32.87 19.53 -21.10
C SER A 89 -34.37 19.81 -21.15
N ARG A 90 -35.17 18.95 -21.78
CA ARG A 90 -36.62 19.14 -21.93
C ARG A 90 -37.33 18.91 -20.60
N LEU A 91 -36.92 17.90 -19.84
CA LEU A 91 -37.40 17.68 -18.48
C LEU A 91 -36.96 18.82 -17.55
N LEU A 92 -35.69 19.20 -17.60
CA LEU A 92 -35.09 20.15 -16.65
C LEU A 92 -35.43 21.62 -16.96
N ALA A 93 -35.94 21.94 -18.15
CA ALA A 93 -36.34 23.30 -18.51
C ALA A 93 -37.37 23.92 -17.55
N GLY A 94 -38.26 23.09 -16.97
CA GLY A 94 -39.24 23.51 -15.97
C GLY A 94 -38.78 23.39 -14.52
N ALA A 95 -37.56 22.89 -14.28
CA ALA A 95 -37.07 22.67 -12.93
C ALA A 95 -36.63 23.97 -12.26
N THR A 96 -37.09 24.21 -11.04
CA THR A 96 -36.63 25.32 -10.19
C THR A 96 -35.40 24.93 -9.36
N GLU A 97 -35.24 23.65 -9.08
CA GLU A 97 -34.11 23.08 -8.35
C GLU A 97 -33.88 21.63 -8.78
N VAL A 98 -32.60 21.25 -8.85
CA VAL A 98 -32.15 19.87 -9.06
C VAL A 98 -31.09 19.57 -8.02
N PHE A 99 -31.31 18.53 -7.22
CA PHE A 99 -30.45 18.15 -6.11
C PHE A 99 -30.11 16.67 -6.17
N ASP A 100 -28.83 16.31 -6.11
CA ASP A 100 -28.40 14.92 -6.01
C ASP A 100 -28.14 14.52 -4.56
N TYR A 101 -28.67 13.37 -4.14
CA TYR A 101 -28.48 12.85 -2.78
C TYR A 101 -27.05 12.31 -2.59
N THR A 102 -26.58 11.50 -3.53
CA THR A 102 -25.18 11.05 -3.62
C THR A 102 -24.75 11.04 -5.09
N PRO A 103 -23.44 11.11 -5.39
CA PRO A 103 -22.96 11.13 -6.77
C PRO A 103 -23.46 9.93 -7.60
N LYS A 104 -23.69 8.78 -6.97
CA LYS A 104 -23.99 7.50 -7.63
C LYS A 104 -25.49 7.17 -7.72
N ILE A 105 -26.35 7.82 -6.94
CA ILE A 105 -27.79 7.55 -6.94
C ILE A 105 -28.61 8.75 -6.42
N GLY A 106 -29.83 8.90 -6.94
CA GLY A 106 -30.85 9.76 -6.35
C GLY A 106 -30.76 11.22 -6.79
N THR A 107 -31.82 11.68 -7.44
CA THR A 107 -31.99 13.09 -7.84
C THR A 107 -33.35 13.60 -7.42
N GLU A 108 -33.44 14.68 -6.65
CA GLU A 108 -34.69 15.42 -6.38
C GLU A 108 -34.85 16.54 -7.41
N ILE A 109 -36.05 16.65 -8.00
CA ILE A 109 -36.42 17.71 -8.94
C ILE A 109 -37.61 18.47 -8.36
N ARG A 110 -37.49 19.80 -8.31
CA ARG A 110 -38.58 20.73 -7.95
C ARG A 110 -38.98 21.58 -9.13
N GLY A 111 -40.22 22.08 -9.12
CA GLY A 111 -40.77 22.95 -10.17
C GLY A 111 -41.42 22.20 -11.35
N VAL A 112 -41.20 20.89 -11.47
CA VAL A 112 -41.81 20.04 -12.50
C VAL A 112 -42.99 19.26 -11.93
N GLN A 113 -44.14 19.31 -12.62
CA GLN A 113 -45.36 18.57 -12.27
C GLN A 113 -45.50 17.34 -13.17
N LEU A 114 -45.54 16.14 -12.58
CA LEU A 114 -45.57 14.86 -13.29
C LEU A 114 -46.80 14.70 -14.18
N LYS A 115 -47.93 15.29 -13.80
CA LYS A 115 -49.18 15.26 -14.58
C LYS A 115 -49.10 16.04 -15.90
N ASP A 116 -48.20 17.01 -15.98
CA ASP A 116 -48.09 17.95 -17.10
C ASP A 116 -46.96 17.57 -18.08
N LEU A 117 -46.29 16.43 -17.86
CA LEU A 117 -45.18 16.00 -18.70
C LEU A 117 -45.66 15.69 -20.12
N THR A 118 -44.98 16.27 -21.10
CA THR A 118 -45.04 15.83 -22.50
C THR A 118 -44.36 14.47 -22.67
N ASP A 119 -44.66 13.76 -23.75
CA ASP A 119 -44.06 12.45 -24.04
C ASP A 119 -42.53 12.53 -24.14
N ASP A 120 -42.00 13.61 -24.70
CA ASP A 120 -40.56 13.89 -24.73
C ASP A 120 -39.96 14.05 -23.33
N GLN A 121 -40.65 14.73 -22.42
CA GLN A 121 -40.20 14.86 -21.03
C GLN A 121 -40.32 13.55 -20.26
N LYS A 122 -41.31 12.70 -20.57
CA LYS A 122 -41.42 11.34 -20.02
C LYS A 122 -40.26 10.45 -20.48
N ASN A 123 -39.78 10.63 -21.72
CA ASN A 123 -38.59 9.94 -22.23
C ASN A 123 -37.32 10.42 -21.52
N ASP A 124 -37.16 11.74 -21.33
CA ASP A 124 -36.05 12.32 -20.56
C ASP A 124 -36.04 11.80 -19.11
N LEU A 125 -37.22 11.71 -18.48
CA LEU A 125 -37.37 11.16 -17.13
C LEU A 125 -36.97 9.68 -17.07
N ALA A 126 -37.43 8.85 -18.02
CA ALA A 126 -37.01 7.45 -18.13
C ALA A 126 -35.48 7.32 -18.29
N ARG A 127 -34.87 8.18 -19.10
CA ARG A 127 -33.42 8.21 -19.29
C ARG A 127 -32.68 8.61 -18.02
N LEU A 128 -33.15 9.64 -17.33
CA LEU A 128 -32.58 10.11 -16.07
C LEU A 128 -32.67 9.01 -15.00
N LEU A 129 -33.82 8.35 -14.88
CA LEU A 129 -34.02 7.21 -13.99
C LEU A 129 -33.02 6.08 -14.26
N ALA A 130 -32.77 5.74 -15.53
CA ALA A 130 -31.81 4.70 -15.88
C ALA A 130 -30.35 5.05 -15.50
N HIS A 131 -29.99 6.35 -15.44
CA HIS A 131 -28.66 6.81 -15.03
C HIS A 131 -28.54 7.07 -13.52
N ARG A 132 -29.62 7.51 -12.87
CA ARG A 132 -29.64 7.97 -11.47
C ARG A 132 -30.25 6.97 -10.50
N GLY A 133 -30.86 5.90 -11.00
CA GLY A 133 -31.56 4.89 -10.21
C GLY A 133 -32.90 5.35 -9.67
N VAL A 134 -32.97 6.49 -8.98
CA VAL A 134 -34.22 7.03 -8.43
C VAL A 134 -34.29 8.54 -8.59
N VAL A 135 -35.48 9.04 -8.93
CA VAL A 135 -35.80 10.47 -9.02
C VAL A 135 -36.99 10.78 -8.12
N PHE A 136 -36.87 11.85 -7.35
CA PHE A 136 -37.85 12.29 -6.38
C PHE A 136 -38.52 13.60 -6.82
N PHE A 137 -39.82 13.68 -6.58
CA PHE A 137 -40.63 14.85 -6.84
C PHE A 137 -41.39 15.23 -5.57
N ARG A 138 -41.43 16.52 -5.28
CA ARG A 138 -42.16 17.10 -4.15
C ARG A 138 -43.37 17.87 -4.69
N GLU A 139 -44.36 18.10 -3.83
CA GLU A 139 -45.48 19.02 -4.13
C GLU A 139 -46.21 18.70 -5.44
N GLN A 140 -46.49 17.41 -5.68
CA GLN A 140 -47.13 16.94 -6.91
C GLN A 140 -48.66 17.08 -6.83
N GLU A 141 -49.16 18.29 -7.03
CA GLU A 141 -50.58 18.62 -6.94
C GLU A 141 -51.37 18.09 -8.15
N GLY A 142 -52.37 17.25 -7.87
CA GLY A 142 -53.21 16.65 -8.92
C GLY A 142 -52.56 15.47 -9.65
N PHE A 143 -51.41 14.97 -9.18
CA PHE A 143 -50.89 13.67 -9.61
C PHE A 143 -51.61 12.54 -8.84
N ASP A 144 -52.78 12.17 -9.33
CA ASP A 144 -53.60 11.11 -8.75
C ASP A 144 -53.22 9.71 -9.27
N ILE A 145 -53.93 8.68 -8.81
CA ILE A 145 -53.66 7.28 -9.16
C ILE A 145 -53.87 7.03 -10.66
N ASP A 146 -54.84 7.67 -11.28
CA ASP A 146 -55.13 7.46 -12.71
C ASP A 146 -54.01 8.09 -13.56
N THR A 147 -53.53 9.28 -13.19
CA THR A 147 -52.35 9.91 -13.78
C THR A 147 -51.09 9.07 -13.58
N GLN A 148 -50.91 8.47 -12.40
CA GLN A 148 -49.79 7.56 -12.11
C GLN A 148 -49.85 6.29 -12.98
N LEU A 149 -51.05 5.74 -13.21
CA LEU A 149 -51.27 4.60 -14.10
C LEU A 149 -50.98 4.97 -15.56
N GLU A 150 -51.41 6.14 -16.02
CA GLU A 150 -51.11 6.64 -17.38
C GLU A 150 -49.60 6.80 -17.62
N LEU A 151 -48.88 7.36 -16.65
CA LEU A 151 -47.43 7.48 -16.72
C LEU A 151 -46.75 6.09 -16.79
N GLY A 152 -47.19 5.13 -15.97
CA GLY A 152 -46.69 3.77 -16.04
C GLY A 152 -46.97 3.09 -17.38
N ARG A 153 -48.19 3.26 -17.94
CA ARG A 153 -48.59 2.70 -19.26
C ARG A 153 -47.76 3.25 -20.41
N TYR A 154 -47.29 4.50 -20.29
CA TYR A 154 -46.43 5.11 -21.28
C TYR A 154 -45.08 4.38 -21.40
N TRP A 155 -44.54 3.87 -20.28
CA TRP A 155 -43.27 3.16 -20.25
C TRP A 155 -43.39 1.66 -20.54
N GLY A 156 -44.51 1.03 -20.21
CA GLY A 156 -44.71 -0.39 -20.50
C GLY A 156 -46.03 -0.94 -20.00
N LYS A 157 -46.23 -2.25 -20.20
CA LYS A 157 -47.40 -2.96 -19.67
C LYS A 157 -47.38 -2.91 -18.14
N LEU A 158 -48.49 -2.54 -17.52
CA LEU A 158 -48.54 -2.47 -16.06
C LEU A 158 -48.53 -3.84 -15.39
N HIS A 159 -47.78 -3.94 -14.31
CA HIS A 159 -47.66 -5.15 -13.51
C HIS A 159 -48.91 -5.41 -12.66
N LYS A 160 -49.35 -6.67 -12.62
CA LYS A 160 -50.39 -7.15 -11.68
C LYS A 160 -49.77 -8.14 -10.71
N HIS A 161 -49.74 -7.77 -9.42
CA HIS A 161 -49.04 -8.53 -8.41
C HIS A 161 -49.77 -9.84 -8.03
N ALA A 162 -48.99 -10.92 -7.86
CA ALA A 162 -49.51 -12.26 -7.58
C ALA A 162 -50.11 -12.42 -6.17
N THR A 163 -49.51 -11.85 -5.13
CA THR A 163 -49.85 -12.18 -3.72
C THR A 163 -50.13 -10.99 -2.78
N THR A 164 -49.85 -9.74 -3.17
CA THR A 164 -49.89 -8.59 -2.24
C THR A 164 -51.23 -7.87 -2.24
N MET A 165 -51.30 -6.80 -1.42
CA MET A 165 -52.45 -5.93 -1.25
C MET A 165 -52.79 -5.15 -2.52
N MET A 166 -54.09 -5.07 -2.83
CA MET A 166 -54.69 -4.26 -3.91
C MET A 166 -55.66 -3.25 -3.30
N PRO A 167 -56.02 -2.14 -3.97
CA PRO A 167 -57.02 -1.22 -3.43
C PRO A 167 -58.42 -1.84 -3.45
N LYS A 168 -59.27 -1.50 -2.46
CA LYS A 168 -60.67 -1.99 -2.38
C LYS A 168 -61.49 -1.68 -3.64
N ASN A 169 -61.20 -0.57 -4.32
CA ASN A 169 -61.94 -0.15 -5.52
C ASN A 169 -61.56 -0.89 -6.81
N GLY A 170 -60.71 -1.94 -6.76
CA GLY A 170 -60.52 -2.86 -7.88
C GLY A 170 -59.56 -2.39 -8.98
N ARG A 171 -58.73 -1.37 -8.72
CA ARG A 171 -57.61 -1.01 -9.62
C ARG A 171 -56.50 -2.06 -9.55
N ASP A 172 -56.61 -3.11 -10.37
CA ASP A 172 -55.77 -4.31 -10.28
C ASP A 172 -54.26 -4.11 -10.47
N GLU A 173 -53.90 -3.02 -11.14
CA GLU A 173 -52.53 -2.65 -11.53
C GLU A 173 -51.84 -1.80 -10.44
N VAL A 174 -52.55 -1.54 -9.33
CA VAL A 174 -52.06 -0.73 -8.20
C VAL A 174 -51.72 -1.65 -7.03
N HIS A 175 -50.48 -1.52 -6.54
CA HIS A 175 -50.03 -2.16 -5.31
C HIS A 175 -50.15 -1.20 -4.12
N VAL A 176 -50.74 -1.65 -3.02
CA VAL A 176 -50.97 -0.81 -1.83
C VAL A 176 -49.94 -1.10 -0.75
N VAL A 177 -49.22 -0.06 -0.29
CA VAL A 177 -48.33 -0.11 0.87
C VAL A 177 -49.03 0.58 2.05
N HIS A 178 -49.50 -0.21 3.02
CA HIS A 178 -50.30 0.31 4.14
C HIS A 178 -49.85 -0.23 5.49
N THR A 179 -49.49 0.66 6.41
CA THR A 179 -49.12 0.36 7.81
C THR A 179 -49.87 1.30 8.74
N THR A 180 -50.40 0.77 9.85
CA THR A 180 -51.14 1.51 10.89
C THR A 180 -50.57 1.18 12.28
N LYS A 181 -51.07 1.85 13.33
CA LYS A 181 -50.76 1.52 14.73
C LYS A 181 -50.98 0.04 15.12
N ASN A 182 -51.86 -0.67 14.40
CA ASN A 182 -52.20 -2.08 14.66
C ASN A 182 -51.40 -3.05 13.77
N SER A 183 -50.56 -2.55 12.86
CA SER A 183 -49.73 -3.39 12.01
C SER A 183 -48.63 -4.07 12.81
N LYS A 184 -48.38 -5.36 12.53
CA LYS A 184 -47.27 -6.10 13.15
C LYS A 184 -45.94 -5.48 12.74
N ASN A 185 -45.01 -5.38 13.69
CA ASN A 185 -43.65 -4.95 13.39
C ASN A 185 -42.92 -6.05 12.59
N GLN A 186 -42.53 -5.74 11.35
CA GLN A 186 -41.85 -6.70 10.47
C GLN A 186 -40.42 -7.00 10.89
N THR A 187 -39.76 -6.14 11.69
CA THR A 187 -38.39 -6.38 12.17
C THR A 187 -38.30 -7.56 13.15
N ALA A 188 -39.43 -8.04 13.66
CA ALA A 188 -39.49 -9.26 14.47
C ALA A 188 -39.55 -10.55 13.63
N LEU A 189 -39.83 -10.43 12.32
CA LEU A 189 -40.03 -11.57 11.42
C LEU A 189 -38.89 -11.74 10.41
N PHE A 190 -38.19 -10.65 10.07
CA PHE A 190 -37.08 -10.67 9.11
C PHE A 190 -35.92 -9.82 9.61
N THR A 191 -34.69 -10.20 9.24
CA THR A 191 -33.53 -9.34 9.46
C THR A 191 -33.65 -8.08 8.59
N PRO A 192 -33.14 -6.91 9.03
CA PRO A 192 -33.17 -5.70 8.22
C PRO A 192 -32.49 -5.86 6.85
N SER A 193 -31.44 -6.67 6.77
CA SER A 193 -30.75 -6.99 5.51
C SER A 193 -31.63 -7.76 4.53
N TYR A 194 -32.44 -8.70 5.02
CA TYR A 194 -33.35 -9.51 4.20
C TYR A 194 -34.43 -8.67 3.50
N LEU A 195 -34.74 -7.50 4.03
CA LEU A 195 -35.79 -6.61 3.52
C LEU A 195 -35.34 -5.76 2.33
N TRP A 196 -34.06 -5.72 2.00
CA TRP A 196 -33.57 -5.08 0.78
C TRP A 196 -33.96 -5.90 -0.45
N HIS A 197 -34.62 -5.26 -1.42
CA HIS A 197 -35.05 -5.95 -2.63
C HIS A 197 -35.18 -5.04 -3.84
N SER A 198 -35.01 -5.63 -5.03
CA SER A 198 -35.66 -5.15 -6.25
C SER A 198 -37.01 -5.85 -6.36
N ASP A 199 -38.03 -5.13 -6.79
CA ASP A 199 -39.38 -5.67 -6.87
C ASP A 199 -39.46 -6.82 -7.87
N VAL A 200 -40.07 -7.93 -7.42
CA VAL A 200 -40.58 -9.02 -8.27
C VAL A 200 -39.55 -9.64 -9.23
N THR A 201 -38.27 -9.67 -8.85
CA THR A 201 -37.18 -10.20 -9.71
C THR A 201 -37.32 -11.65 -10.15
N TYR A 202 -38.22 -12.42 -9.53
CA TYR A 202 -38.54 -13.79 -9.92
C TYR A 202 -39.39 -13.91 -11.19
N GLU A 203 -39.91 -12.82 -11.75
CA GLU A 203 -40.69 -12.87 -12.99
C GLU A 203 -39.80 -12.97 -14.24
N ILE A 204 -40.39 -13.44 -15.35
CA ILE A 204 -39.69 -13.60 -16.63
C ILE A 204 -39.20 -12.23 -17.15
N GLN A 205 -40.06 -11.22 -17.02
CA GLN A 205 -39.76 -9.81 -17.31
C GLN A 205 -40.08 -9.00 -16.04
N PRO A 206 -39.09 -8.82 -15.13
CA PRO A 206 -39.27 -8.03 -13.93
C PRO A 206 -39.65 -6.57 -14.25
N PRO A 207 -40.28 -5.83 -13.33
CA PRO A 207 -40.62 -4.43 -13.58
C PRO A 207 -39.39 -3.51 -13.73
N SER A 208 -39.52 -2.45 -14.53
CA SER A 208 -38.59 -1.33 -14.70
C SER A 208 -39.03 -0.11 -13.88
N TYR A 209 -39.47 0.95 -14.56
CA TYR A 209 -39.82 2.22 -13.94
C TYR A 209 -41.03 2.03 -13.04
N THR A 210 -40.77 2.22 -11.74
CA THR A 210 -41.74 1.99 -10.68
C THR A 210 -41.92 3.28 -9.92
N SER A 211 -43.18 3.70 -9.76
CA SER A 211 -43.55 4.91 -9.04
C SER A 211 -44.23 4.56 -7.73
N LEU A 212 -43.93 5.32 -6.67
CA LEU A 212 -44.56 5.22 -5.36
C LEU A 212 -45.01 6.62 -4.92
N THR A 213 -46.31 6.77 -4.72
CA THR A 213 -46.95 8.03 -4.32
C THR A 213 -47.43 7.92 -2.88
N LEU A 214 -47.02 8.86 -2.02
CA LEU A 214 -47.45 8.89 -0.63
C LEU A 214 -48.81 9.59 -0.50
N LEU A 215 -49.86 8.83 -0.17
CA LEU A 215 -51.19 9.36 0.11
C LEU A 215 -51.27 9.95 1.53
N THR A 216 -50.72 9.24 2.50
CA THR A 216 -50.63 9.69 3.90
C THR A 216 -49.41 9.06 4.55
N GLY A 217 -48.63 9.81 5.33
CA GLY A 217 -47.43 9.30 5.97
C GLY A 217 -47.12 9.98 7.30
N PRO A 218 -46.11 9.48 8.03
CA PRO A 218 -45.57 10.17 9.20
C PRO A 218 -45.14 11.60 8.84
N PRO A 219 -45.20 12.56 9.78
CA PRO A 219 -44.62 13.88 9.57
C PRO A 219 -43.10 13.75 9.37
N ARG A 220 -42.48 14.80 8.79
CA ARG A 220 -41.02 14.85 8.61
C ARG A 220 -40.30 14.55 9.94
N GLY A 221 -39.37 13.59 9.91
CA GLY A 221 -38.65 13.12 11.10
C GLY A 221 -39.39 12.07 11.93
N GLY A 222 -40.62 11.68 11.58
CA GLY A 222 -41.40 10.63 12.23
C GLY A 222 -41.04 9.19 11.81
N GLY A 223 -40.05 9.03 10.93
CA GLY A 223 -39.66 7.74 10.34
C GLY A 223 -40.52 7.34 9.14
N GLY A 224 -40.38 6.10 8.66
CA GLY A 224 -41.13 5.60 7.50
C GLY A 224 -40.55 6.02 6.14
N ASP A 225 -39.31 6.51 6.15
CA ASP A 225 -38.46 6.78 5.00
C ASP A 225 -38.27 5.52 4.13
N THR A 226 -37.82 5.73 2.90
CA THR A 226 -37.39 4.64 2.02
C THR A 226 -35.95 4.87 1.60
N LEU A 227 -35.16 3.80 1.61
CA LEU A 227 -33.77 3.81 1.19
C LEU A 227 -33.66 3.04 -0.13
N TRP A 228 -32.85 3.52 -1.04
CA TRP A 228 -32.46 2.85 -2.28
C TRP A 228 -30.95 2.62 -2.30
N SER A 229 -30.50 1.57 -2.99
CA SER A 229 -29.08 1.27 -3.25
C SER A 229 -28.87 1.02 -4.75
N SER A 230 -27.92 1.74 -5.35
CA SER A 230 -27.53 1.62 -6.77
C SER A 230 -26.72 0.36 -6.99
N GLN A 231 -27.24 -0.51 -7.84
CA GLN A 231 -26.57 -1.75 -8.20
C GLN A 231 -25.46 -1.55 -9.23
N TYR A 232 -25.39 -0.38 -9.88
CA TYR A 232 -24.18 0.04 -10.62
C TYR A 232 -23.04 0.34 -9.65
N ALA A 233 -23.32 1.11 -8.60
CA ALA A 233 -22.33 1.48 -7.61
C ALA A 233 -21.82 0.26 -6.84
N VAL A 234 -22.71 -0.69 -6.50
CA VAL A 234 -22.31 -1.98 -5.93
C VAL A 234 -21.36 -2.75 -6.88
N TYR A 235 -21.67 -2.79 -8.19
CA TYR A 235 -20.79 -3.42 -9.18
C TYR A 235 -19.42 -2.72 -9.27
N ASP A 236 -19.42 -1.40 -9.21
CA ASP A 236 -18.20 -0.58 -9.24
C ASP A 236 -17.34 -0.74 -7.97
N LEU A 237 -17.86 -1.22 -6.83
CA LEU A 237 -17.04 -1.52 -5.65
C LEU A 237 -16.23 -2.81 -5.79
N LEU A 238 -16.62 -3.70 -6.70
CA LEU A 238 -15.97 -4.99 -6.88
C LEU A 238 -14.59 -4.85 -7.53
N SER A 239 -13.65 -5.73 -7.16
CA SER A 239 -12.38 -5.87 -7.88
C SER A 239 -12.61 -6.39 -9.30
N PRO A 240 -11.72 -6.10 -10.27
CA PRO A 240 -11.84 -6.63 -11.63
C PRO A 240 -11.96 -8.16 -11.70
N HIS A 241 -11.30 -8.87 -10.77
CA HIS A 241 -11.38 -10.33 -10.68
C HIS A 241 -12.77 -10.81 -10.22
N MET A 242 -13.33 -10.15 -9.19
CA MET A 242 -14.67 -10.48 -8.71
C MET A 242 -15.73 -10.12 -9.76
N GLN A 243 -15.59 -8.98 -10.43
CA GLN A 243 -16.47 -8.58 -11.55
C GLN A 243 -16.54 -9.68 -12.61
N LYS A 244 -15.39 -10.12 -13.13
CA LYS A 244 -15.30 -11.18 -14.14
C LYS A 244 -15.92 -12.49 -13.65
N TYR A 245 -15.74 -12.83 -12.38
CA TYR A 245 -16.33 -14.04 -11.83
C TYR A 245 -17.86 -13.95 -11.76
N LEU A 246 -18.41 -12.88 -11.18
CA LEU A 246 -19.85 -12.71 -11.02
C LEU A 246 -20.58 -12.53 -12.37
N GLU A 247 -19.93 -11.96 -13.39
CA GLU A 247 -20.45 -11.90 -14.76
C GLU A 247 -20.75 -13.29 -15.35
N SER A 248 -20.08 -14.34 -14.88
CA SER A 248 -20.32 -15.71 -15.33
C SER A 248 -21.48 -16.42 -14.63
N ILE A 249 -22.03 -15.82 -13.57
CA ILE A 249 -23.01 -16.48 -12.70
C ILE A 249 -24.44 -16.20 -13.15
N THR A 250 -25.26 -17.25 -13.12
CA THR A 250 -26.72 -17.16 -13.28
C THR A 250 -27.39 -17.42 -11.92
N ALA A 251 -28.28 -16.51 -11.51
CA ALA A 251 -29.00 -16.54 -10.25
C ALA A 251 -30.42 -17.10 -10.38
N LEU A 252 -30.85 -17.85 -9.37
CA LEU A 252 -32.21 -18.39 -9.24
C LEU A 252 -33.06 -17.47 -8.38
N HIS A 253 -34.07 -16.84 -8.97
CA HIS A 253 -35.01 -15.95 -8.30
C HIS A 253 -36.35 -16.68 -8.09
N SER A 254 -36.87 -16.71 -6.87
CA SER A 254 -38.05 -17.52 -6.51
C SER A 254 -39.18 -16.73 -5.85
N ALA A 255 -40.41 -16.98 -6.30
CA ALA A 255 -41.65 -16.47 -5.70
C ALA A 255 -42.22 -17.37 -4.57
N GLU A 256 -41.67 -18.57 -4.38
CA GLU A 256 -42.28 -19.63 -3.55
C GLU A 256 -42.49 -19.21 -2.09
N GLU A 257 -41.51 -18.52 -1.51
CA GLU A 257 -41.59 -18.05 -0.13
C GLU A 257 -42.71 -17.04 0.07
N GLN A 258 -42.89 -16.11 -0.89
CA GLN A 258 -43.95 -15.11 -0.84
C GLN A 258 -45.33 -15.76 -1.03
N ALA A 259 -45.47 -16.72 -1.95
CA ALA A 259 -46.71 -17.46 -2.17
C ALA A 259 -47.09 -18.30 -0.95
N THR A 260 -46.11 -18.99 -0.35
CA THR A 260 -46.30 -19.76 0.89
C THR A 260 -46.71 -18.85 2.05
N GLY A 261 -46.06 -17.70 2.20
CA GLY A 261 -46.44 -16.69 3.19
C GLY A 261 -47.86 -16.17 3.02
N SER A 262 -48.32 -15.95 1.78
CA SER A 262 -49.70 -15.57 1.49
C SER A 262 -50.70 -16.66 1.90
N ARG A 263 -50.45 -17.92 1.50
CA ARG A 263 -51.30 -19.07 1.84
C ARG A 263 -51.39 -19.26 3.36
N ASN A 264 -50.28 -19.19 4.07
CA ASN A 264 -50.23 -19.33 5.54
C ASN A 264 -51.00 -18.20 6.26
N ALA A 265 -51.09 -17.02 5.65
CA ALA A 265 -51.87 -15.90 6.15
C ALA A 265 -53.36 -15.96 5.75
N GLY A 266 -53.81 -17.04 5.09
CA GLY A 266 -55.18 -17.19 4.59
C GLY A 266 -55.53 -16.24 3.45
N ARG A 267 -54.54 -15.78 2.68
CA ARG A 267 -54.69 -14.82 1.58
C ARG A 267 -54.57 -15.52 0.22
N PRO A 268 -55.20 -14.97 -0.83
CA PRO A 268 -55.15 -15.56 -2.17
C PRO A 268 -53.75 -15.50 -2.79
N VAL A 269 -53.46 -16.48 -3.63
CA VAL A 269 -52.34 -16.49 -4.58
C VAL A 269 -52.95 -16.40 -5.97
N ARG A 270 -52.80 -15.25 -6.63
CA ARG A 270 -53.51 -14.91 -7.87
C ARG A 270 -52.81 -15.45 -9.11
N ARG A 271 -51.51 -15.71 -9.03
CA ARG A 271 -50.69 -16.37 -10.05
C ARG A 271 -49.80 -17.39 -9.34
N GLU A 272 -49.67 -18.60 -9.90
CA GLU A 272 -48.80 -19.62 -9.32
C GLU A 272 -47.33 -19.13 -9.27
N PRO A 273 -46.58 -19.52 -8.21
CA PRO A 273 -45.21 -19.08 -8.04
C PRO A 273 -44.32 -19.61 -9.16
N VAL A 274 -43.31 -18.82 -9.52
CA VAL A 274 -42.31 -19.16 -10.54
C VAL A 274 -40.91 -19.08 -9.93
N ILE A 275 -40.00 -19.83 -10.54
CA ILE A 275 -38.56 -19.71 -10.35
C ILE A 275 -37.96 -19.37 -11.70
N THR A 276 -37.15 -18.31 -11.77
CA THR A 276 -36.51 -17.87 -13.01
C THR A 276 -35.00 -17.79 -12.85
N GLU A 277 -34.31 -18.03 -13.96
CA GLU A 277 -32.88 -17.88 -14.10
C GLU A 277 -32.59 -16.53 -14.76
N HIS A 278 -31.87 -15.67 -14.04
CA HIS A 278 -31.41 -14.36 -14.53
C HIS A 278 -29.90 -14.24 -14.35
N PRO A 279 -29.19 -13.51 -15.22
CA PRO A 279 -27.77 -13.27 -15.01
C PRO A 279 -27.57 -12.45 -13.72
N LEU A 280 -26.59 -12.85 -12.89
CA LEU A 280 -26.29 -12.16 -11.63
C LEU A 280 -25.78 -10.75 -11.87
N ILE A 281 -25.04 -10.54 -12.96
CA ILE A 281 -24.71 -9.22 -13.48
C ILE A 281 -25.52 -9.01 -14.74
N ARG A 282 -26.28 -7.92 -14.80
CA ARG A 282 -27.08 -7.57 -15.98
C ARG A 282 -26.62 -6.26 -16.62
N THR A 283 -27.00 -6.05 -17.86
CA THR A 283 -26.83 -4.78 -18.59
C THR A 283 -28.14 -3.99 -18.59
N ASN A 284 -28.07 -2.69 -18.33
CA ASN A 284 -29.21 -1.80 -18.55
C ASN A 284 -29.25 -1.33 -20.02
N PRO A 285 -30.39 -1.49 -20.73
CA PRO A 285 -30.46 -1.20 -22.16
C PRO A 285 -30.31 0.29 -22.53
N VAL A 286 -30.52 1.20 -21.59
CA VAL A 286 -30.45 2.66 -21.83
C VAL A 286 -29.03 3.20 -21.62
N THR A 287 -28.34 2.73 -20.58
CA THR A 287 -26.99 3.20 -20.22
C THR A 287 -25.88 2.36 -20.83
N GLY A 288 -26.15 1.08 -21.12
CA GLY A 288 -25.11 0.10 -21.45
C GLY A 288 -24.21 -0.24 -20.26
N TRP A 289 -24.63 0.08 -19.03
CA TRP A 289 -23.86 -0.21 -17.81
C TRP A 289 -24.23 -1.55 -17.18
N LYS A 290 -23.22 -2.18 -16.57
CA LYS A 290 -23.33 -3.41 -15.77
C LYS A 290 -23.81 -3.10 -14.35
N SER A 291 -24.80 -3.85 -13.87
CA SER A 291 -25.33 -3.75 -12.51
C SER A 291 -25.49 -5.13 -11.87
N VAL A 292 -25.32 -5.22 -10.56
CA VAL A 292 -25.64 -6.43 -9.78
C VAL A 292 -27.16 -6.66 -9.72
N PHE A 293 -27.66 -7.73 -10.32
CA PHE A 293 -29.07 -8.14 -10.26
C PHE A 293 -29.32 -9.13 -9.13
N PHE A 294 -29.03 -8.69 -7.91
CA PHE A 294 -29.14 -9.50 -6.70
C PHE A 294 -30.07 -8.84 -5.69
N ASN A 295 -30.74 -9.66 -4.88
CA ASN A 295 -31.34 -9.23 -3.63
C ASN A 295 -31.52 -10.40 -2.66
N PRO A 296 -31.36 -10.17 -1.34
CA PRO A 296 -31.54 -11.18 -0.30
C PRO A 296 -32.90 -11.89 -0.32
N GLY A 297 -33.96 -11.15 -0.63
CA GLY A 297 -35.34 -11.65 -0.51
C GLY A 297 -35.70 -12.73 -1.54
N PHE A 298 -35.28 -12.58 -2.79
CA PHE A 298 -35.74 -13.43 -3.90
C PHE A 298 -34.67 -14.36 -4.47
N VAL A 299 -33.38 -14.08 -4.31
CA VAL A 299 -32.32 -14.97 -4.80
C VAL A 299 -32.15 -16.14 -3.83
N LYS A 300 -32.22 -17.38 -4.34
CA LYS A 300 -32.17 -18.61 -3.53
C LYS A 300 -31.04 -19.57 -3.90
N GLY A 301 -30.27 -19.26 -4.94
CA GLY A 301 -29.14 -20.08 -5.37
C GLY A 301 -28.48 -19.53 -6.64
N PHE A 302 -27.32 -20.10 -6.98
CA PHE A 302 -26.60 -19.84 -8.23
C PHE A 302 -26.46 -21.15 -9.01
N VAL A 303 -26.75 -21.11 -10.30
CA VAL A 303 -26.71 -22.28 -11.19
C VAL A 303 -25.27 -22.78 -11.28
N GLY A 304 -25.05 -24.06 -10.97
CA GLY A 304 -23.73 -24.70 -11.05
C GLY A 304 -22.77 -24.38 -9.90
N ILE A 305 -23.19 -23.62 -8.89
CA ILE A 305 -22.34 -23.21 -7.75
C ILE A 305 -22.76 -23.97 -6.47
N PRO A 306 -21.81 -24.58 -5.74
CA PRO A 306 -22.11 -25.25 -4.47
C PRO A 306 -22.66 -24.30 -3.40
N LYS A 307 -23.48 -24.84 -2.50
CA LYS A 307 -24.14 -24.07 -1.43
C LYS A 307 -23.18 -23.23 -0.58
N LEU A 308 -22.02 -23.77 -0.21
CA LEU A 308 -21.04 -23.05 0.61
C LEU A 308 -20.56 -21.77 -0.09
N GLU A 309 -20.21 -21.88 -1.36
CA GLU A 309 -19.74 -20.76 -2.17
C GLU A 309 -20.86 -19.74 -2.41
N TYR A 310 -22.07 -20.22 -2.72
CA TYR A 310 -23.26 -19.38 -2.79
C TYR A 310 -23.46 -18.57 -1.50
N GLU A 311 -23.36 -19.18 -0.31
CA GLU A 311 -23.56 -18.49 0.97
C GLU A 311 -22.53 -17.37 1.19
N TYR A 312 -21.25 -17.59 0.82
CA TYR A 312 -20.23 -16.55 0.91
C TYR A 312 -20.49 -15.38 -0.04
N ILE A 313 -20.83 -15.65 -1.31
CA ILE A 313 -21.12 -14.61 -2.29
C ILE A 313 -22.41 -13.88 -1.93
N TYR A 314 -23.45 -14.60 -1.50
CA TYR A 314 -24.72 -14.06 -1.03
C TYR A 314 -24.49 -13.09 0.14
N ASN A 315 -23.71 -13.49 1.15
CA ASN A 315 -23.43 -12.64 2.30
C ASN A 315 -22.59 -11.43 1.90
N TYR A 316 -21.58 -11.61 1.04
CA TYR A 316 -20.73 -10.53 0.54
C TYR A 316 -21.54 -9.47 -0.23
N LEU A 317 -22.38 -9.89 -1.19
CA LEU A 317 -23.23 -8.97 -1.94
C LEU A 317 -24.27 -8.28 -1.05
N THR A 318 -24.85 -9.03 -0.10
CA THR A 318 -25.77 -8.46 0.90
C THR A 318 -25.08 -7.38 1.72
N GLU A 319 -23.87 -7.62 2.20
CA GLU A 319 -23.09 -6.65 2.99
C GLU A 319 -22.78 -5.40 2.16
N LEU A 320 -22.35 -5.55 0.90
CA LEU A 320 -22.11 -4.40 0.02
C LEU A 320 -23.37 -3.54 -0.15
N ILE A 321 -24.53 -4.17 -0.36
CA ILE A 321 -25.82 -3.45 -0.51
C ILE A 321 -26.20 -2.74 0.79
N THR A 322 -26.07 -3.40 1.95
CA THR A 322 -26.59 -2.86 3.22
C THR A 322 -25.67 -1.86 3.89
N SER A 323 -24.35 -1.99 3.68
CA SER A 323 -23.33 -1.34 4.50
C SER A 323 -22.48 -0.32 3.73
N SER A 324 -22.81 -0.01 2.47
CA SER A 324 -22.07 0.96 1.64
C SER A 324 -22.88 2.26 1.44
N PRO A 325 -22.66 3.31 2.26
CA PRO A 325 -23.43 4.56 2.19
C PRO A 325 -23.37 5.23 0.82
N GLU A 326 -22.26 5.08 0.11
CA GLU A 326 -22.00 5.79 -1.14
C GLU A 326 -22.82 5.23 -2.30
N THR A 327 -23.39 4.04 -2.10
CA THR A 327 -24.32 3.41 -3.04
C THR A 327 -25.77 3.80 -2.76
N GLN A 328 -26.06 4.46 -1.63
CA GLN A 328 -27.41 4.60 -1.11
C GLN A 328 -27.98 6.03 -1.23
N ALA A 329 -29.30 6.11 -1.34
CA ALA A 329 -30.07 7.35 -1.17
C ALA A 329 -31.21 7.09 -0.18
N ARG A 330 -31.35 7.93 0.85
CA ARG A 330 -32.43 7.89 1.82
C ARG A 330 -33.40 9.03 1.59
N PHE A 331 -34.65 8.71 1.26
CA PHE A 331 -35.69 9.69 1.02
C PHE A 331 -36.64 9.78 2.22
N THR A 332 -36.70 10.96 2.82
CA THR A 332 -37.71 11.28 3.82
C THR A 332 -38.99 11.76 3.15
N TRP A 333 -40.09 11.05 3.39
CA TRP A 333 -41.37 11.31 2.74
C TRP A 333 -42.04 12.58 3.28
N GLU A 334 -42.69 13.32 2.38
CA GLU A 334 -43.58 14.44 2.69
C GLU A 334 -44.90 14.25 1.94
N LYS A 335 -45.99 14.89 2.37
CA LYS A 335 -47.28 14.81 1.67
C LYS A 335 -47.12 15.26 0.21
N GLY A 336 -47.71 14.52 -0.73
CA GLY A 336 -47.60 14.83 -2.17
C GLY A 336 -46.22 14.55 -2.77
N SER A 337 -45.35 13.83 -2.07
CA SER A 337 -44.09 13.34 -2.64
C SER A 337 -44.32 12.09 -3.49
N VAL A 338 -43.58 12.01 -4.59
CA VAL A 338 -43.54 10.85 -5.48
C VAL A 338 -42.08 10.45 -5.66
N ALA A 339 -41.78 9.16 -5.49
CA ALA A 339 -40.50 8.59 -5.89
C ALA A 339 -40.73 7.71 -7.12
N ILE A 340 -39.88 7.86 -8.13
CA ILE A 340 -39.86 6.98 -9.29
C ILE A 340 -38.45 6.40 -9.39
N TRP A 341 -38.32 5.09 -9.59
CA TRP A 341 -37.00 4.46 -9.71
C TRP A 341 -36.97 3.44 -10.86
N ASP A 342 -35.78 3.20 -11.38
CA ASP A 342 -35.50 2.10 -12.28
C ASP A 342 -35.21 0.83 -11.45
N ASN A 343 -36.23 -0.01 -11.30
CA ASN A 343 -36.19 -1.22 -10.49
C ASN A 343 -35.17 -2.26 -11.00
N ARG A 344 -34.71 -2.14 -12.25
CA ARG A 344 -33.71 -3.04 -12.83
C ARG A 344 -32.34 -2.89 -12.19
N ILE A 345 -32.05 -1.70 -11.63
CA ILE A 345 -30.69 -1.33 -11.17
C ILE A 345 -30.67 -0.75 -9.76
N THR A 346 -31.78 -0.85 -9.02
CA THR A 346 -31.85 -0.46 -7.61
C THR A 346 -32.42 -1.55 -6.73
N ASN A 347 -31.84 -1.75 -5.55
CA ASN A 347 -32.56 -2.34 -4.42
C ASN A 347 -33.16 -1.23 -3.56
N HIS A 348 -34.20 -1.53 -2.78
CA HIS A 348 -34.76 -0.61 -1.81
C HIS A 348 -35.28 -1.31 -0.56
N THR A 349 -35.44 -0.55 0.52
CA THR A 349 -36.01 -1.01 1.78
C THR A 349 -36.74 0.12 2.51
N PRO A 350 -37.86 -0.14 3.21
CA PRO A 350 -38.47 0.84 4.09
C PRO A 350 -37.72 0.91 5.43
N SER A 351 -37.61 2.11 5.99
CA SER A 351 -37.31 2.28 7.41
C SER A 351 -38.55 1.97 8.27
N TYR A 352 -38.34 1.28 9.39
CA TYR A 352 -39.37 0.96 10.37
C TYR A 352 -39.27 1.87 11.61
N GLY A 353 -40.18 1.70 12.57
CA GLY A 353 -40.14 2.45 13.84
C GLY A 353 -40.95 3.74 13.86
N PHE A 354 -41.90 3.90 12.93
CA PHE A 354 -42.78 5.07 12.84
C PHE A 354 -44.15 4.88 13.51
N ALA A 355 -44.35 3.81 14.30
CA ALA A 355 -45.58 3.65 15.08
C ALA A 355 -45.71 4.78 16.12
N PRO A 356 -46.90 5.34 16.37
CA PRO A 356 -48.22 4.88 15.90
C PRO A 356 -48.69 5.52 14.57
N HIS A 357 -47.82 6.22 13.82
CA HIS A 357 -48.20 6.87 12.57
C HIS A 357 -48.68 5.89 11.51
N ARG A 358 -49.61 6.35 10.66
CA ARG A 358 -50.03 5.63 9.44
C ARG A 358 -49.05 5.94 8.31
N ARG A 359 -48.73 4.92 7.52
CA ARG A 359 -48.06 5.06 6.22
C ARG A 359 -48.91 4.37 5.15
N HIS A 360 -49.46 5.15 4.23
CA HIS A 360 -50.28 4.71 3.11
C HIS A 360 -49.71 5.28 1.81
N ALA A 361 -49.25 4.40 0.93
CA ALA A 361 -48.73 4.74 -0.38
C ALA A 361 -49.23 3.75 -1.43
N VAL A 362 -49.23 4.19 -2.68
CA VAL A 362 -49.66 3.40 -3.83
C VAL A 362 -48.55 3.31 -4.86
N ARG A 363 -48.32 2.09 -5.36
CA ARG A 363 -47.22 1.76 -6.26
C ARG A 363 -47.74 1.27 -7.60
N VAL A 364 -47.16 1.78 -8.67
CA VAL A 364 -47.42 1.36 -10.06
C VAL A 364 -46.09 1.01 -10.69
N ALA A 365 -46.00 -0.17 -11.29
CA ALA A 365 -44.77 -0.67 -11.92
C ALA A 365 -45.04 -1.07 -13.37
N ALA A 366 -44.16 -0.66 -14.28
CA ALA A 366 -44.19 -1.10 -15.68
C ALA A 366 -43.28 -2.33 -15.86
N THR A 367 -43.74 -3.35 -16.58
CA THR A 367 -42.94 -4.51 -16.99
C THR A 367 -41.82 -4.10 -17.96
N ALA A 368 -40.63 -4.67 -17.79
CA ALA A 368 -39.43 -4.35 -18.56
C ALA A 368 -39.04 -5.42 -19.60
N GLU A 369 -37.84 -5.29 -20.16
CA GLU A 369 -37.16 -6.37 -20.86
C GLU A 369 -36.77 -7.52 -19.92
N LYS A 370 -36.55 -8.70 -20.50
CA LYS A 370 -35.94 -9.82 -19.80
C LYS A 370 -34.48 -9.47 -19.46
N PRO A 371 -34.01 -9.67 -18.22
CA PRO A 371 -32.62 -9.40 -17.85
C PRO A 371 -31.64 -10.16 -18.74
N TYR A 372 -30.60 -9.45 -19.20
CA TYR A 372 -29.53 -10.01 -20.02
C TYR A 372 -28.20 -9.36 -19.64
N LEU A 373 -27.09 -10.01 -20.01
CA LEU A 373 -25.74 -9.45 -19.91
C LEU A 373 -25.17 -9.33 -21.32
N ASP A 374 -24.85 -8.11 -21.75
CA ASP A 374 -24.04 -7.88 -22.95
C ASP A 374 -22.55 -7.95 -22.58
N PRO A 375 -21.76 -8.88 -23.15
CA PRO A 375 -20.32 -8.95 -22.90
C PRO A 375 -19.55 -7.66 -23.20
N ASN A 376 -20.07 -6.80 -24.10
CA ASN A 376 -19.46 -5.53 -24.47
C ASN A 376 -19.88 -4.35 -23.60
N SER A 377 -20.80 -4.56 -22.65
CA SER A 377 -21.21 -3.51 -21.71
C SER A 377 -20.08 -3.14 -20.75
N THR A 378 -20.12 -1.91 -20.24
CA THR A 378 -19.08 -1.34 -19.37
C THR A 378 -19.60 -1.10 -17.95
N SER A 379 -18.73 -0.74 -17.01
CA SER A 379 -19.16 -0.27 -15.68
C SER A 379 -19.45 1.24 -15.71
N GLN A 380 -20.20 1.73 -14.73
CA GLN A 380 -20.48 3.17 -14.62
C GLN A 380 -19.18 3.96 -14.40
N ASP A 381 -18.31 3.54 -13.48
CA ASP A 381 -17.02 4.20 -13.27
C ASP A 381 -16.11 4.15 -14.49
N ALA A 382 -16.00 3.00 -15.17
CA ALA A 382 -15.17 2.89 -16.36
C ALA A 382 -15.59 3.88 -17.47
N GLU A 383 -16.90 4.09 -17.64
CA GLU A 383 -17.43 5.10 -18.56
C GLU A 383 -17.13 6.53 -18.10
N LEU A 384 -17.40 6.84 -16.83
CA LEU A 384 -17.20 8.18 -16.27
C LEU A 384 -15.72 8.57 -16.23
N ASP A 385 -14.83 7.66 -15.86
CA ASP A 385 -13.39 7.89 -15.83
C ASP A 385 -12.86 8.21 -17.23
N ARG A 386 -13.31 7.45 -18.24
CA ARG A 386 -13.00 7.73 -19.64
C ARG A 386 -13.50 9.10 -20.10
N LEU A 387 -14.74 9.46 -19.77
CA LEU A 387 -15.32 10.75 -20.16
C LEU A 387 -14.66 11.94 -19.46
N LEU A 388 -14.19 11.75 -18.22
CA LEU A 388 -13.62 12.82 -17.38
C LEU A 388 -12.08 12.83 -17.37
N GLY A 389 -11.43 11.89 -18.07
CA GLY A 389 -9.97 11.76 -18.08
C GLY A 389 -9.38 11.42 -16.71
N ARG A 390 -10.11 10.65 -15.90
CA ARG A 390 -9.65 10.20 -14.58
C ARG A 390 -8.92 8.88 -14.73
N GLU A 391 -7.84 8.72 -13.96
CA GLU A 391 -7.20 7.42 -13.83
C GLU A 391 -8.11 6.46 -13.04
N PRO A 392 -8.26 5.20 -13.48
CA PRO A 392 -9.05 4.22 -12.76
C PRO A 392 -8.57 4.09 -11.31
N THR A 393 -9.53 4.04 -10.38
CA THR A 393 -9.20 3.83 -8.96
C THR A 393 -8.50 2.49 -8.79
N ASN A 394 -7.30 2.49 -8.20
CA ASN A 394 -6.62 1.25 -7.85
C ASN A 394 -7.41 0.55 -6.73
N LYS A 395 -8.01 -0.58 -7.06
CA LYS A 395 -8.76 -1.43 -6.12
C LYS A 395 -7.87 -2.53 -5.51
N ASP A 396 -6.58 -2.54 -5.86
CA ASP A 396 -5.62 -3.42 -5.21
C ASP A 396 -5.33 -2.91 -3.79
N GLY A 397 -5.82 -3.65 -2.81
CA GLY A 397 -5.48 -3.46 -1.40
C GLY A 397 -4.09 -4.02 -1.05
N SER A 398 -3.42 -4.70 -1.99
CA SER A 398 -2.04 -5.13 -1.82
C SER A 398 -1.09 -3.94 -2.03
N VAL A 399 -0.28 -3.66 -1.02
CA VAL A 399 0.78 -2.62 -1.11
C VAL A 399 1.83 -2.99 -2.18
N LEU A 400 1.89 -4.25 -2.57
CA LEU A 400 2.93 -4.86 -3.38
C LEU A 400 3.02 -4.27 -4.79
N ASP A 401 1.89 -4.06 -5.48
CA ASP A 401 1.89 -3.58 -6.87
C ASP A 401 2.44 -2.15 -7.01
N THR A 402 2.23 -1.29 -6.02
CA THR A 402 2.80 0.07 -6.02
C THR A 402 4.32 0.08 -5.77
N THR A 403 4.82 -0.85 -4.95
CA THR A 403 6.25 -1.00 -4.69
C THR A 403 6.96 -1.63 -5.88
N VAL A 404 6.38 -2.67 -6.49
CA VAL A 404 6.90 -3.29 -7.73
C VAL A 404 6.95 -2.26 -8.87
N ALA A 405 5.91 -1.46 -9.05
CA ALA A 405 5.94 -0.39 -10.03
C ALA A 405 7.08 0.63 -9.78
N ARG A 406 7.42 0.89 -8.51
CA ARG A 406 8.46 1.85 -8.12
C ARG A 406 9.88 1.33 -8.39
N ILE A 407 10.18 0.09 -8.04
CA ILE A 407 11.51 -0.52 -8.26
C ILE A 407 11.88 -0.69 -9.74
N HIS A 408 10.87 -0.71 -10.63
CA HIS A 408 11.08 -0.73 -12.08
C HIS A 408 11.30 0.66 -12.70
N ARG A 409 11.05 1.75 -11.96
CA ARG A 409 11.30 3.12 -12.45
C ARG A 409 12.79 3.44 -12.43
N SER A 410 13.20 4.39 -13.27
CA SER A 410 14.54 4.94 -13.18
C SER A 410 14.65 5.76 -11.89
N PRO A 411 15.74 5.64 -11.12
CA PRO A 411 15.96 6.47 -9.94
C PRO A 411 16.27 7.94 -10.28
N GLY A 412 16.54 8.24 -11.57
CA GLY A 412 16.97 9.56 -12.00
C GLY A 412 18.43 9.86 -11.64
N LEU A 413 18.80 11.14 -11.68
CA LEU A 413 20.02 11.64 -11.06
C LEU A 413 19.79 11.87 -9.57
N PRO A 414 20.83 11.82 -8.72
CA PRO A 414 20.73 12.25 -7.33
C PRO A 414 20.14 13.65 -7.21
N LEU A 415 19.17 13.82 -6.32
CA LEU A 415 18.50 15.11 -6.13
C LEU A 415 19.47 16.16 -5.56
N PRO A 416 19.30 17.44 -5.94
CA PRO A 416 20.04 18.53 -5.33
C PRO A 416 19.59 18.72 -3.88
N ASN A 417 20.48 19.25 -3.03
CA ASN A 417 20.21 19.59 -1.62
C ASN A 417 19.79 18.39 -0.74
N PRO A 418 20.58 17.32 -0.67
CA PRO A 418 20.28 16.22 0.23
C PRO A 418 20.44 16.64 1.70
N THR A 419 19.87 15.87 2.62
CA THR A 419 20.11 16.04 4.05
C THR A 419 21.62 15.95 4.38
N THR A 420 22.07 16.69 5.38
CA THR A 420 23.50 16.76 5.75
C THR A 420 23.89 15.65 6.72
N ALA A 421 24.71 14.71 6.26
CA ALA A 421 25.24 13.64 7.11
C ALA A 421 26.41 14.12 7.99
N PHE A 422 26.42 13.68 9.26
CA PHE A 422 27.49 14.02 10.22
C PHE A 422 28.87 13.62 9.69
N TRP A 423 28.97 12.47 9.04
CA TRP A 423 30.23 11.95 8.48
C TRP A 423 30.88 12.85 7.44
N LEU A 424 30.15 13.80 6.84
CA LEU A 424 30.72 14.69 5.82
C LEU A 424 31.36 15.93 6.44
N LEU A 425 31.26 16.13 7.76
CA LEU A 425 31.67 17.35 8.44
C LEU A 425 32.95 17.17 9.26
N PRO A 426 33.93 18.08 9.13
CA PRO A 426 34.11 19.03 8.02
C PRO A 426 34.45 18.31 6.70
N GLU A 427 34.16 18.91 5.56
CA GLU A 427 34.57 18.35 4.26
C GLU A 427 36.10 18.35 4.11
N SER A 428 36.64 17.43 3.31
CA SER A 428 38.05 17.45 2.89
C SER A 428 38.36 18.75 2.14
N PRO A 429 39.38 19.53 2.56
CA PRO A 429 39.75 20.76 1.88
C PRO A 429 40.21 20.56 0.43
N LEU A 430 40.85 19.43 0.10
CA LEU A 430 41.35 19.14 -1.24
C LEU A 430 40.24 18.66 -2.17
N LEU A 431 39.30 17.88 -1.65
CA LEU A 431 38.25 17.23 -2.44
C LEU A 431 36.97 18.06 -2.53
N LYS A 432 36.78 19.02 -1.63
CA LYS A 432 35.63 19.92 -1.65
C LYS A 432 35.59 20.71 -2.95
N ASN A 433 34.52 20.51 -3.72
CA ASN A 433 34.30 21.16 -5.02
C ASN A 433 35.44 20.92 -6.05
N ILE A 434 36.19 19.81 -5.92
CA ILE A 434 37.28 19.51 -6.84
C ILE A 434 36.73 19.34 -8.27
N GLN A 435 37.28 20.12 -9.20
CA GLN A 435 37.02 20.07 -10.63
C GLN A 435 38.25 20.56 -11.38
N SER A 436 38.58 19.94 -12.51
CA SER A 436 39.53 20.52 -13.46
C SER A 436 38.95 21.80 -14.10
N PRO A 437 39.77 22.76 -14.57
CA PRO A 437 39.25 23.91 -15.33
C PRO A 437 38.54 23.51 -16.63
N THR A 438 39.07 22.47 -17.29
CA THR A 438 38.53 21.91 -18.53
C THR A 438 38.50 20.40 -18.44
N LEU A 439 37.35 19.82 -18.73
CA LEU A 439 37.15 18.38 -18.68
C LEU A 439 38.11 17.66 -19.67
N PRO A 440 38.77 16.57 -19.27
CA PRO A 440 39.58 15.77 -20.18
C PRO A 440 38.75 15.26 -21.36
N THR A 441 39.30 15.28 -22.57
CA THR A 441 38.60 14.80 -23.78
C THR A 441 38.62 13.27 -23.91
N THR A 442 39.65 12.62 -23.36
CA THR A 442 39.84 11.17 -23.40
C THR A 442 40.37 10.64 -22.07
N ALA A 443 40.07 9.37 -21.78
CA ALA A 443 40.61 8.62 -20.65
C ALA A 443 40.77 7.14 -21.02
N ASP A 444 41.64 6.42 -20.30
CA ASP A 444 41.72 4.96 -20.43
C ASP A 444 40.51 4.31 -19.74
N ILE A 445 40.16 4.85 -18.56
CA ILE A 445 39.06 4.37 -17.73
C ILE A 445 38.28 5.56 -17.17
N ILE A 446 36.96 5.54 -17.34
CA ILE A 446 36.03 6.46 -16.64
C ILE A 446 35.34 5.69 -15.53
N LEU A 447 35.39 6.20 -14.29
CA LEU A 447 34.64 5.67 -13.15
C LEU A 447 33.50 6.64 -12.80
N ILE A 448 32.33 6.10 -12.45
CA ILE A 448 31.15 6.90 -12.13
C ILE A 448 30.69 6.61 -10.70
N GLY A 449 30.69 7.64 -9.85
CA GLY A 449 30.38 7.61 -8.43
C GLY A 449 31.64 7.42 -7.58
N SER A 450 31.84 8.27 -6.56
CA SER A 450 33.11 8.39 -5.85
C SER A 450 33.20 7.64 -4.51
N GLY A 451 32.31 6.68 -4.25
CA GLY A 451 32.22 5.99 -2.96
C GLY A 451 33.44 5.09 -2.62
N ILE A 452 33.28 4.28 -1.58
CA ILE A 452 34.31 3.33 -1.15
C ILE A 452 34.69 2.34 -2.27
N THR A 453 33.71 1.91 -3.08
CA THR A 453 33.94 1.00 -4.21
C THR A 453 34.87 1.61 -5.25
N SER A 454 34.65 2.86 -5.69
CA SER A 454 35.53 3.50 -6.68
C SER A 454 36.91 3.79 -6.11
N THR A 455 36.98 4.17 -4.82
CA THR A 455 38.24 4.43 -4.14
C THR A 455 39.12 3.17 -4.14
N ALA A 456 38.53 2.02 -3.81
CA ALA A 456 39.21 0.74 -3.85
C ALA A 456 39.61 0.33 -5.29
N VAL A 457 38.72 0.51 -6.28
CA VAL A 457 39.05 0.24 -7.70
C VAL A 457 40.24 1.09 -8.14
N LEU A 458 40.22 2.41 -7.90
CA LEU A 458 41.31 3.31 -8.29
C LEU A 458 42.63 2.94 -7.63
N ARG A 459 42.61 2.67 -6.33
CA ARG A 459 43.80 2.26 -5.58
C ARG A 459 44.44 1.01 -6.19
N GLU A 460 43.62 0.01 -6.51
CA GLU A 460 44.09 -1.25 -7.09
C GLU A 460 44.55 -1.08 -8.55
N LEU A 461 43.84 -0.30 -9.36
CA LEU A 461 44.25 0.00 -10.73
C LEU A 461 45.62 0.69 -10.78
N TYR A 462 45.87 1.70 -9.94
CA TYR A 462 47.16 2.38 -9.88
C TYR A 462 48.28 1.51 -9.30
N ARG A 463 47.95 0.55 -8.42
CA ARG A 463 48.90 -0.47 -7.96
C ARG A 463 49.34 -1.39 -9.10
N LEU A 464 48.40 -1.81 -9.94
CA LEU A 464 48.64 -2.73 -11.06
C LEU A 464 49.29 -2.03 -12.26
N ASN A 465 48.87 -0.80 -12.56
CA ASN A 465 49.44 0.01 -13.62
C ASN A 465 49.38 1.52 -13.26
N PRO A 466 50.50 2.12 -12.82
CA PRO A 466 50.53 3.52 -12.42
C PRO A 466 50.37 4.52 -13.59
N SER A 467 50.49 4.06 -14.84
CA SER A 467 50.42 4.92 -16.03
C SER A 467 49.01 5.21 -16.54
N LEU A 468 47.99 4.55 -15.97
CA LEU A 468 46.59 4.68 -16.41
C LEU A 468 46.02 6.09 -16.24
N LYS A 469 45.44 6.63 -17.31
CA LYS A 469 44.67 7.86 -17.27
C LYS A 469 43.23 7.57 -16.83
N CYS A 470 42.94 7.85 -15.56
CA CYS A 470 41.62 7.63 -14.98
C CYS A 470 40.86 8.95 -14.79
N VAL A 471 39.56 8.93 -15.06
CA VAL A 471 38.65 10.05 -14.72
C VAL A 471 37.54 9.53 -13.81
N LEU A 472 37.43 10.10 -12.61
CA LEU A 472 36.36 9.83 -11.65
C LEU A 472 35.31 10.94 -11.73
N LEU A 473 34.09 10.59 -12.09
CA LEU A 473 32.95 11.52 -12.19
C LEU A 473 31.99 11.32 -11.02
N GLU A 474 31.64 12.39 -10.31
CA GLU A 474 30.67 12.37 -9.20
C GLU A 474 29.57 13.41 -9.43
N ALA A 475 28.32 12.99 -9.25
CA ALA A 475 27.15 13.83 -9.51
C ALA A 475 27.02 14.97 -8.50
N ARG A 476 27.46 14.76 -7.25
CA ARG A 476 27.41 15.75 -6.16
C ARG A 476 28.82 15.98 -5.57
N GLY A 477 28.91 16.15 -4.26
CA GLY A 477 30.20 16.15 -3.56
C GLY A 477 30.77 14.74 -3.38
N ILE A 478 32.08 14.65 -3.19
CA ILE A 478 32.79 13.37 -3.02
C ILE A 478 32.22 12.59 -1.83
N CYS A 479 31.90 11.32 -2.06
CA CYS A 479 31.39 10.34 -1.08
C CYS A 479 30.05 10.74 -0.43
N THR A 480 29.31 11.68 -1.01
CA THR A 480 28.01 12.15 -0.47
C THR A 480 26.86 11.14 -0.62
N GLY A 481 27.09 10.00 -1.29
CA GLY A 481 26.14 8.88 -1.37
C GLY A 481 26.21 7.94 -0.15
N ALA A 482 25.89 6.65 -0.35
CA ALA A 482 25.80 5.65 0.73
C ALA A 482 27.07 5.54 1.61
N THR A 483 28.27 5.72 1.03
CA THR A 483 29.54 5.66 1.78
C THR A 483 29.63 6.71 2.88
N GLY A 484 29.22 7.96 2.63
CA GLY A 484 29.23 9.03 3.63
C GLY A 484 27.98 9.07 4.51
N ARG A 485 27.08 8.09 4.42
CA ARG A 485 25.76 8.12 5.05
C ARG A 485 25.40 6.88 5.86
N ASN A 486 26.25 5.87 5.94
CA ASN A 486 25.98 4.60 6.66
C ASN A 486 26.34 4.67 8.15
N GLY A 487 26.23 3.54 8.87
CA GLY A 487 26.53 3.43 10.30
C GLY A 487 28.00 3.26 10.69
N GLY A 488 28.93 3.14 9.74
CA GLY A 488 30.36 2.98 10.02
C GLY A 488 30.76 1.59 10.53
N HIS A 489 29.92 0.58 10.36
CA HIS A 489 30.21 -0.80 10.77
C HIS A 489 31.16 -1.50 9.78
N ILE A 490 32.11 -2.28 10.29
CA ILE A 490 32.80 -3.35 9.55
C ILE A 490 32.40 -4.65 10.23
N LYS A 491 31.13 -5.04 10.07
CA LYS A 491 30.52 -6.16 10.79
C LYS A 491 29.77 -7.04 9.81
N GLU A 492 30.07 -8.33 9.84
CA GLU A 492 29.33 -9.37 9.14
C GLU A 492 28.43 -10.12 10.13
N GLY A 493 27.23 -10.50 9.71
CA GLY A 493 26.29 -11.34 10.47
C GLY A 493 26.26 -12.79 9.94
N PRO A 494 27.33 -13.58 10.12
CA PRO A 494 27.50 -14.83 9.38
C PRO A 494 26.44 -15.90 9.76
N TYR A 495 25.99 -15.92 11.03
CA TYR A 495 24.96 -16.86 11.48
C TYR A 495 23.60 -16.58 10.84
N GLU A 496 23.32 -15.32 10.51
CA GLU A 496 22.06 -14.92 9.88
C GLU A 496 22.09 -15.23 8.38
N GLU A 497 23.20 -14.88 7.73
CA GLU A 497 23.36 -15.01 6.29
C GLU A 497 23.65 -16.44 5.82
N TYR A 498 24.43 -17.22 6.57
CA TYR A 498 24.87 -18.55 6.15
C TYR A 498 23.69 -19.51 5.90
N PRO A 499 22.71 -19.70 6.80
CA PRO A 499 21.58 -20.60 6.55
C PRO A 499 20.77 -20.20 5.32
N ARG A 500 20.55 -18.90 5.12
CA ARG A 500 19.83 -18.35 3.97
C ARG A 500 20.58 -18.63 2.66
N LEU A 501 21.88 -18.33 2.62
CA LEU A 501 22.73 -18.60 1.47
C LEU A 501 22.84 -20.11 1.19
N LYS A 502 22.91 -20.94 2.23
CA LYS A 502 22.98 -22.40 2.11
C LYS A 502 21.71 -22.97 1.49
N ARG A 503 20.52 -22.50 1.88
CA ARG A 503 19.25 -22.90 1.25
C ARG A 503 19.23 -22.60 -0.25
N LYS A 504 19.78 -21.44 -0.65
CA LYS A 504 19.72 -20.97 -2.05
C LYS A 504 20.83 -21.50 -2.95
N TYR A 505 22.06 -21.59 -2.45
CA TYR A 505 23.26 -21.87 -3.25
C TYR A 505 24.03 -23.13 -2.81
N GLY A 506 23.61 -23.77 -1.72
CA GLY A 506 24.31 -24.90 -1.11
C GLY A 506 25.46 -24.47 -0.20
N ASN A 507 25.97 -25.45 0.55
CA ASN A 507 26.97 -25.24 1.62
C ASN A 507 28.26 -24.55 1.10
N GLU A 508 28.89 -25.10 0.07
CA GLU A 508 30.19 -24.60 -0.42
C GLU A 508 30.13 -23.12 -0.86
N ALA A 509 29.05 -22.73 -1.55
CA ALA A 509 28.85 -21.36 -1.98
C ALA A 509 28.56 -20.42 -0.81
N ALA A 510 27.71 -20.84 0.13
CA ALA A 510 27.42 -20.07 1.34
C ALA A 510 28.69 -19.82 2.16
N ALA A 511 29.49 -20.86 2.41
CA ALA A 511 30.75 -20.75 3.14
C ALA A 511 31.75 -19.83 2.43
N ARG A 512 31.84 -19.89 1.09
CA ARG A 512 32.71 -18.99 0.31
C ARG A 512 32.29 -17.53 0.42
N ILE A 513 30.99 -17.23 0.31
CA ILE A 513 30.45 -15.86 0.44
C ILE A 513 30.72 -15.33 1.85
N VAL A 514 30.40 -16.09 2.89
CA VAL A 514 30.62 -15.68 4.28
C VAL A 514 32.11 -15.46 4.57
N ARG A 515 32.99 -16.35 4.10
CA ARG A 515 34.45 -16.18 4.22
C ARG A 515 34.95 -14.91 3.54
N PHE A 516 34.42 -14.61 2.35
CA PHE A 516 34.74 -13.38 1.64
C PHE A 516 34.33 -12.14 2.45
N ARG A 517 33.16 -12.14 3.08
CA ARG A 517 32.70 -11.01 3.88
C ARG A 517 33.49 -10.84 5.18
N LEU A 518 33.73 -11.92 5.93
CA LEU A 518 34.50 -11.91 7.18
C LEU A 518 35.92 -11.33 7.00
N ARG A 519 36.55 -11.55 5.84
CA ARG A 519 37.89 -11.03 5.53
C ARG A 519 37.97 -9.50 5.43
N HIS A 520 36.84 -8.79 5.27
CA HIS A 520 36.83 -7.33 5.12
C HIS A 520 37.37 -6.59 6.35
N LEU A 521 37.21 -7.14 7.56
CA LEU A 521 37.72 -6.55 8.77
C LEU A 521 39.24 -6.38 8.72
N GLU A 522 39.94 -7.48 8.48
CA GLU A 522 41.40 -7.47 8.39
C GLU A 522 41.90 -6.70 7.17
N GLU A 523 41.21 -6.81 6.03
CA GLU A 523 41.61 -6.08 4.82
C GLU A 523 41.52 -4.55 5.02
N LEU A 524 40.41 -4.03 5.52
CA LEU A 524 40.27 -2.57 5.70
C LEU A 524 41.27 -2.04 6.72
N LYS A 525 41.58 -2.81 7.77
CA LYS A 525 42.66 -2.48 8.72
C LYS A 525 44.03 -2.48 8.05
N ALA A 526 44.33 -3.48 7.23
CA ALA A 526 45.58 -3.56 6.49
C ALA A 526 45.72 -2.36 5.53
N VAL A 527 44.66 -2.02 4.81
CA VAL A 527 44.61 -0.84 3.95
C VAL A 527 44.91 0.41 4.75
N ALA A 528 44.21 0.67 5.86
CA ALA A 528 44.46 1.88 6.64
C ALA A 528 45.91 1.96 7.16
N ARG A 529 46.51 0.82 7.56
CA ARG A 529 47.93 0.74 7.92
C ARG A 529 48.86 1.06 6.76
N GLU A 530 48.56 0.56 5.56
CA GLU A 530 49.32 0.86 4.34
C GLU A 530 49.23 2.34 3.94
N GLU A 531 48.09 2.99 4.21
CA GLU A 531 47.89 4.42 3.97
C GLU A 531 48.54 5.31 5.06
N GLY A 532 48.94 4.72 6.19
CA GLY A 532 49.70 5.35 7.26
C GLY A 532 48.87 5.91 8.41
N GLU A 533 49.56 6.34 9.46
CA GLU A 533 48.96 6.74 10.75
C GLU A 533 47.94 7.88 10.63
N ALA A 534 48.16 8.84 9.73
CA ALA A 534 47.21 9.91 9.48
C ALA A 534 45.87 9.40 8.95
N CYS A 535 45.88 8.34 8.13
CA CYS A 535 44.67 7.70 7.62
C CYS A 535 43.96 6.92 8.73
N ILE A 536 44.70 6.18 9.57
CA ILE A 536 44.13 5.47 10.72
C ILE A 536 43.43 6.46 11.65
N SER A 537 44.13 7.53 12.06
CA SER A 537 43.59 8.56 12.94
C SER A 537 42.37 9.26 12.35
N ALA A 538 42.43 9.65 11.07
CA ALA A 538 41.32 10.33 10.41
C ALA A 538 40.10 9.42 10.20
N SER A 539 40.31 8.16 9.84
CA SER A 539 39.25 7.19 9.60
C SER A 539 38.70 6.56 10.86
N GLU A 540 39.34 6.73 12.02
CA GLU A 540 38.93 6.13 13.28
C GLU A 540 38.76 4.60 13.19
N ILE A 541 39.44 3.96 12.23
CA ILE A 541 39.31 2.53 12.00
C ILE A 541 39.88 1.74 13.18
N ARG A 542 39.09 0.81 13.72
CA ARG A 542 39.46 0.00 14.87
C ARG A 542 38.67 -1.30 14.93
N GLU A 543 39.18 -2.24 15.69
CA GLU A 543 38.46 -3.45 16.08
C GLU A 543 37.48 -3.13 17.21
N VAL A 544 36.33 -3.79 17.17
CA VAL A 544 35.33 -3.82 18.23
C VAL A 544 34.69 -5.21 18.26
N LEU A 545 34.01 -5.55 19.35
CA LEU A 545 33.16 -6.71 19.40
C LEU A 545 31.80 -6.35 18.78
N GLY A 546 31.45 -7.03 17.70
CA GLY A 546 30.12 -6.93 17.11
C GLY A 546 29.13 -7.71 17.98
N THR A 547 28.01 -7.10 18.30
CA THR A 547 27.06 -7.63 19.28
C THR A 547 25.63 -7.49 18.76
N ASP A 548 24.99 -8.63 18.50
CA ASP A 548 23.57 -8.70 18.12
C ASP A 548 22.74 -8.98 19.35
N ILE A 549 21.97 -7.99 19.82
CA ILE A 549 21.23 -8.03 21.08
C ILE A 549 19.78 -8.41 20.81
N PHE A 550 19.28 -9.34 21.62
CA PHE A 550 17.90 -9.80 21.55
C PHE A 550 17.10 -9.35 22.77
N PHE A 551 15.85 -8.96 22.53
CA PHE A 551 14.89 -8.49 23.55
C PHE A 551 13.66 -9.39 23.68
N ASP A 552 13.58 -10.44 22.85
CA ASP A 552 12.48 -11.38 22.75
C ASP A 552 13.01 -12.82 22.72
N GLU A 553 12.35 -13.74 23.43
CA GLU A 553 12.81 -15.13 23.61
C GLU A 553 12.73 -15.93 22.30
N GLU A 554 11.65 -15.81 21.54
CA GLU A 554 11.43 -16.51 20.26
C GLU A 554 12.51 -16.11 19.24
N THR A 555 12.79 -14.81 19.15
CA THR A 555 13.79 -14.26 18.24
C THR A 555 15.20 -14.74 18.61
N MET A 556 15.52 -14.77 19.90
CA MET A 556 16.82 -15.24 20.41
C MET A 556 17.01 -16.74 20.16
N GLU A 557 16.02 -17.57 20.46
CA GLU A 557 16.06 -19.01 20.23
C GLU A 557 16.27 -19.32 18.74
N HIS A 558 15.55 -18.62 17.86
CA HIS A 558 15.71 -18.77 16.43
C HIS A 558 17.13 -18.38 15.96
N ALA A 559 17.66 -17.27 16.46
CA ALA A 559 19.02 -16.82 16.14
C ALA A 559 20.10 -17.81 16.62
N ILE A 560 19.95 -18.37 17.83
CA ILE A 560 20.84 -19.41 18.35
C ILE A 560 20.76 -20.66 17.48
N GLY A 561 19.57 -21.08 17.03
CA GLY A 561 19.42 -22.19 16.10
C GLY A 561 20.19 -21.99 14.80
N LYS A 562 20.11 -20.78 14.22
CA LYS A 562 20.87 -20.39 13.02
C LYS A 562 22.39 -20.38 13.28
N PHE A 563 22.82 -19.87 14.44
CA PHE A 563 24.22 -19.89 14.88
C PHE A 563 24.77 -21.31 15.02
N GLU A 564 24.01 -22.21 15.65
CA GLU A 564 24.39 -23.61 15.82
C GLU A 564 24.47 -24.36 14.48
N GLU A 565 23.58 -24.06 13.53
CA GLU A 565 23.67 -24.60 12.17
C GLU A 565 24.97 -24.15 11.48
N TRP A 566 25.27 -22.85 11.49
CA TRP A 566 26.50 -22.32 10.89
C TRP A 566 27.75 -22.90 11.55
N ARG A 567 27.78 -22.92 12.89
CA ARG A 567 28.89 -23.46 13.69
C ARG A 567 29.16 -24.93 13.41
N ARG A 568 28.10 -25.74 13.26
CA ARG A 568 28.24 -27.16 12.92
C ARG A 568 28.81 -27.36 11.51
N ASP A 569 28.31 -26.58 10.56
CA ASP A 569 28.65 -26.78 9.16
C ASP A 569 30.03 -26.20 8.78
N VAL A 570 30.43 -25.10 9.44
CA VAL A 570 31.68 -24.37 9.14
C VAL A 570 32.40 -23.91 10.42
N PRO A 571 32.83 -24.87 11.28
CA PRO A 571 33.31 -24.59 12.64
C PRO A 571 34.56 -23.72 12.69
N GLU A 572 35.38 -23.73 11.64
CA GLU A 572 36.59 -22.91 11.57
C GLU A 572 36.28 -21.42 11.52
N MET A 573 35.18 -21.02 10.87
CA MET A 573 34.76 -19.62 10.78
C MET A 573 33.97 -19.17 12.01
N ALA A 574 33.30 -20.08 12.72
CA ALA A 574 32.51 -19.76 13.90
C ALA A 574 33.33 -19.72 15.21
N ARG A 575 34.63 -20.01 15.16
CA ARG A 575 35.49 -20.20 16.34
C ARG A 575 35.56 -19.00 17.28
N GLU A 576 35.54 -17.80 16.72
CA GLU A 576 35.63 -16.53 17.47
C GLU A 576 34.26 -15.94 17.82
N TRP A 577 33.17 -16.63 17.47
CA TRP A 577 31.81 -16.20 17.76
C TRP A 577 31.27 -16.94 18.98
N GLY A 578 30.42 -16.26 19.75
CA GLY A 578 29.84 -16.80 20.98
C GLY A 578 28.45 -16.27 21.27
N VAL A 579 27.79 -16.92 22.22
CA VAL A 579 26.53 -16.45 22.80
C VAL A 579 26.83 -15.86 24.17
N MET A 580 26.48 -14.60 24.35
CA MET A 580 26.53 -13.88 25.61
C MET A 580 25.21 -14.08 26.36
N ASP A 581 25.28 -14.56 27.60
CA ASP A 581 24.10 -14.77 28.42
C ASP A 581 23.46 -13.44 28.89
N ARG A 582 22.27 -13.58 29.48
CA ARG A 582 21.45 -12.47 29.96
C ARG A 582 22.17 -11.56 30.95
N ASP A 583 22.86 -12.14 31.93
CA ASP A 583 23.43 -11.37 33.03
C ASP A 583 24.68 -10.62 32.55
N THR A 584 25.49 -11.26 31.71
CA THR A 584 26.61 -10.60 31.03
C THR A 584 26.13 -9.50 30.08
N ALA A 585 25.12 -9.76 29.24
CA ALA A 585 24.60 -8.75 28.30
C ALA A 585 24.05 -7.52 29.02
N ARG A 586 23.35 -7.70 30.14
CA ARG A 586 22.81 -6.59 30.94
C ARG A 586 23.92 -5.78 31.62
N THR A 587 24.95 -6.45 32.11
CA THR A 587 26.03 -5.83 32.87
C THR A 587 27.05 -5.15 31.96
N ASP A 588 27.60 -5.88 30.99
CA ASP A 588 28.74 -5.43 30.18
C ASP A 588 28.35 -4.46 29.06
N LEU A 589 27.11 -4.56 28.56
CA LEU A 589 26.59 -3.68 27.50
C LEU A 589 25.74 -2.53 28.06
N HIS A 590 25.45 -2.53 29.36
CA HIS A 590 24.52 -1.58 30.00
C HIS A 590 23.12 -1.59 29.39
N LEU A 591 22.59 -2.77 29.09
CA LEU A 591 21.28 -2.97 28.45
C LEU A 591 20.34 -3.76 29.39
N PRO A 592 19.61 -3.11 30.32
CA PRO A 592 18.89 -3.79 31.40
C PRO A 592 17.78 -4.75 30.92
N LYS A 593 17.32 -4.59 29.67
CA LYS A 593 16.28 -5.43 29.06
C LYS A 593 16.81 -6.52 28.14
N ALA A 594 18.11 -6.58 27.87
CA ALA A 594 18.68 -7.62 27.02
C ALA A 594 18.39 -9.01 27.59
N LEU A 595 18.06 -9.97 26.72
CA LEU A 595 17.92 -11.39 27.06
C LEU A 595 19.21 -12.16 26.79
N GLY A 596 20.07 -11.63 25.93
CA GLY A 596 21.38 -12.14 25.58
C GLY A 596 21.85 -11.50 24.27
N ALA A 597 23.01 -11.94 23.79
CA ALA A 597 23.54 -11.49 22.51
C ALA A 597 24.34 -12.57 21.78
N ILE A 598 24.47 -12.45 20.46
CA ILE A 598 25.49 -13.17 19.69
C ILE A 598 26.62 -12.20 19.41
N THR A 599 27.86 -12.60 19.74
CA THR A 599 29.04 -11.75 19.62
C THR A 599 30.09 -12.35 18.70
N GLY A 600 30.89 -11.50 18.08
CA GLY A 600 32.04 -11.91 17.27
C GLY A 600 32.89 -10.73 16.77
N PRO A 601 34.00 -11.01 16.07
CA PRO A 601 34.90 -9.99 15.53
C PRO A 601 34.19 -8.99 14.60
N ALA A 602 34.39 -7.70 14.85
CA ALA A 602 33.90 -6.61 14.01
C ALA A 602 34.87 -5.42 14.05
N GLY A 603 34.55 -4.39 13.27
CA GLY A 603 35.24 -3.11 13.29
C GLY A 603 34.28 -1.94 13.22
N ALA A 604 34.80 -0.77 13.51
CA ALA A 604 34.12 0.51 13.34
C ALA A 604 35.03 1.48 12.60
N ILE A 605 34.45 2.32 11.76
CA ILE A 605 35.19 3.25 10.89
C ILE A 605 34.34 4.47 10.54
N TRP A 606 35.01 5.59 10.29
CA TRP A 606 34.50 6.75 9.58
C TRP A 606 34.78 6.59 8.07
N PRO A 607 33.82 6.09 7.28
CA PRO A 607 34.10 5.64 5.91
C PRO A 607 34.48 6.77 4.96
N TYR A 608 33.88 7.95 5.13
CA TYR A 608 34.22 9.15 4.36
C TYR A 608 35.71 9.51 4.48
N ARG A 609 36.27 9.47 5.70
CA ARG A 609 37.65 9.85 5.98
C ARG A 609 38.66 8.85 5.44
N LEU A 610 38.35 7.56 5.47
CA LEU A 610 39.14 6.54 4.79
C LEU A 610 39.21 6.87 3.29
N CYS A 611 38.05 7.05 2.65
CA CYS A 611 38.00 7.29 1.21
C CYS A 611 38.70 8.59 0.81
N ALA A 612 38.44 9.67 1.55
CA ALA A 612 39.06 10.96 1.33
C ALA A 612 40.59 10.88 1.43
N SER A 613 41.12 10.26 2.50
CA SER A 613 42.57 10.13 2.70
C SER A 613 43.27 9.43 1.52
N ILE A 614 42.65 8.35 1.02
CA ILE A 614 43.18 7.58 -0.11
C ILE A 614 43.10 8.38 -1.41
N LEU A 615 41.96 9.00 -1.72
CA LEU A 615 41.80 9.81 -2.93
C LEU A 615 42.76 11.01 -2.93
N GLU A 616 42.95 11.68 -1.80
CA GLU A 616 43.92 12.77 -1.67
C GLU A 616 45.35 12.30 -1.91
N ARG A 617 45.74 11.12 -1.41
CA ARG A 617 47.07 10.55 -1.69
C ARG A 617 47.21 10.23 -3.17
N LEU A 618 46.23 9.56 -3.77
CA LEU A 618 46.28 9.19 -5.19
C LEU A 618 46.41 10.43 -6.08
N LEU A 619 45.65 11.49 -5.81
CA LEU A 619 45.76 12.77 -6.53
C LEU A 619 47.15 13.43 -6.39
N LYS A 620 47.79 13.28 -5.23
CA LYS A 620 49.17 13.80 -5.01
C LYS A 620 50.24 12.96 -5.70
N GLN A 621 49.96 11.69 -6.01
CA GLN A 621 50.93 10.75 -6.59
C GLN A 621 50.77 10.56 -8.10
N HIS A 622 49.59 10.85 -8.65
CA HIS A 622 49.21 10.50 -10.01
C HIS A 622 48.61 11.71 -10.74
N ASP A 623 49.42 12.41 -11.53
CA ASP A 623 48.98 13.55 -12.36
C ASP A 623 48.00 13.13 -13.47
N ASN A 624 47.92 11.82 -13.76
CA ASN A 624 47.00 11.19 -14.71
C ASN A 624 45.65 10.78 -14.09
N LEU A 625 45.38 11.15 -12.83
CA LEU A 625 44.07 11.02 -12.19
C LEU A 625 43.31 12.35 -12.22
N HIS A 626 42.13 12.36 -12.81
CA HIS A 626 41.20 13.50 -12.73
C HIS A 626 39.98 13.13 -11.88
N VAL A 627 39.63 13.97 -10.92
CA VAL A 627 38.43 13.82 -10.08
C VAL A 627 37.54 15.02 -10.29
N GLU A 628 36.30 14.77 -10.71
CA GLU A 628 35.34 15.79 -11.13
C GLU A 628 34.06 15.66 -10.30
N SER A 629 34.00 16.39 -9.18
CA SER A 629 32.78 16.54 -8.39
C SER A 629 31.75 17.40 -9.12
N TYR A 630 30.48 17.34 -8.72
CA TYR A 630 29.37 18.08 -9.35
C TYR A 630 29.31 17.97 -10.89
N THR A 631 29.70 16.81 -11.41
CA THR A 631 29.77 16.49 -12.84
C THR A 631 28.94 15.24 -13.11
N PRO A 632 27.60 15.33 -13.01
CA PRO A 632 26.73 14.18 -13.21
C PRO A 632 26.87 13.64 -14.63
N VAL A 633 26.96 12.31 -14.75
CA VAL A 633 26.82 11.63 -16.04
C VAL A 633 25.35 11.58 -16.38
N GLU A 634 24.94 12.28 -17.43
CA GLU A 634 23.54 12.35 -17.88
C GLU A 634 23.21 11.17 -18.80
N SER A 635 24.19 10.76 -19.61
CA SER A 635 24.03 9.61 -20.50
C SER A 635 25.38 9.07 -20.97
N ILE A 636 25.34 7.83 -21.45
CA ILE A 636 26.46 7.15 -22.09
C ILE A 636 25.97 6.75 -23.48
N SER A 637 26.84 6.78 -24.48
CA SER A 637 26.57 6.23 -25.81
C SER A 637 27.83 5.54 -26.33
N PHE A 638 27.68 4.66 -27.33
CA PHE A 638 28.84 4.08 -28.01
C PHE A 638 29.04 4.80 -29.35
N ASP A 639 30.21 5.39 -29.53
CA ASP A 639 30.59 6.04 -30.78
C ASP A 639 31.34 5.03 -31.65
N ALA A 640 30.67 4.55 -32.70
CA ALA A 640 31.23 3.56 -33.60
C ALA A 640 32.41 4.09 -34.45
N ALA A 641 32.46 5.41 -34.71
CA ALA A 641 33.54 6.03 -35.47
C ALA A 641 34.80 6.18 -34.61
N ALA A 642 34.64 6.57 -33.34
CA ALA A 642 35.73 6.65 -32.38
C ALA A 642 36.13 5.27 -31.83
N GLY A 643 35.25 4.26 -31.92
CA GLY A 643 35.45 2.95 -31.32
C GLY A 643 35.46 2.97 -29.79
N MET A 644 34.86 3.99 -29.18
CA MET A 644 34.90 4.27 -27.73
C MET A 644 33.50 4.64 -27.21
N TYR A 645 33.32 4.55 -25.89
CA TYR A 645 32.15 5.12 -25.24
C TYR A 645 32.28 6.64 -25.18
N SER A 646 31.18 7.35 -25.43
CA SER A 646 31.04 8.79 -25.19
C SER A 646 30.20 8.99 -23.94
N VAL A 647 30.83 9.49 -22.88
CA VAL A 647 30.21 9.82 -21.60
C VAL A 647 29.86 11.30 -21.60
N ILE A 648 28.57 11.61 -21.44
CA ILE A 648 28.01 12.97 -21.58
C ILE A 648 27.70 13.53 -20.20
N THR A 649 28.20 14.75 -19.96
CA THR A 649 28.00 15.51 -18.73
C THR A 649 27.65 16.96 -19.08
N PRO A 650 27.13 17.76 -18.12
CA PRO A 650 26.91 19.20 -18.33
C PRO A 650 28.19 19.98 -18.68
N ARG A 651 29.36 19.44 -18.34
CA ARG A 651 30.66 20.09 -18.54
C ARG A 651 31.36 19.68 -19.84
N GLY A 652 30.76 18.77 -20.60
CA GLY A 652 31.30 18.26 -21.86
C GLY A 652 31.28 16.75 -21.96
N LYS A 653 31.94 16.25 -23.01
CA LYS A 653 32.00 14.83 -23.36
C LYS A 653 33.41 14.29 -23.17
N ILE A 654 33.51 13.07 -22.65
CA ILE A 654 34.76 12.32 -22.50
C ILE A 654 34.63 11.00 -23.27
N PHE A 655 35.68 10.62 -23.99
CA PHE A 655 35.76 9.34 -24.65
C PHE A 655 36.64 8.35 -23.88
N ALA A 656 36.17 7.13 -23.70
CA ALA A 656 36.98 6.05 -23.12
C ALA A 656 36.59 4.68 -23.67
N PRO A 657 37.54 3.73 -23.78
CA PRO A 657 37.23 2.35 -24.12
C PRO A 657 36.62 1.58 -22.94
N THR A 658 36.76 2.08 -21.71
CA THR A 658 36.31 1.42 -20.49
C THR A 658 35.53 2.36 -19.59
N VAL A 659 34.34 1.94 -19.15
CA VAL A 659 33.50 2.68 -18.19
C VAL A 659 33.16 1.76 -17.02
N ILE A 660 33.37 2.23 -15.80
CA ILE A 660 33.10 1.50 -14.57
C ILE A 660 31.99 2.20 -13.78
N HIS A 661 30.88 1.50 -13.59
CA HIS A 661 29.74 1.94 -12.79
C HIS A 661 29.94 1.53 -11.33
N THR A 662 30.24 2.50 -10.48
CA THR A 662 30.30 2.38 -9.01
C THR A 662 29.20 3.20 -8.34
N THR A 663 28.08 3.36 -9.05
CA THR A 663 26.94 4.22 -8.70
C THR A 663 25.92 3.55 -7.78
N ASN A 664 26.14 2.30 -7.37
CA ASN A 664 25.26 1.52 -6.50
C ASN A 664 23.78 1.57 -6.93
N ALA A 665 22.88 2.21 -6.15
CA ALA A 665 21.44 2.34 -6.43
C ALA A 665 21.13 3.01 -7.78
N TRP A 666 22.01 3.88 -8.24
CA TRP A 666 21.77 4.75 -9.40
C TRP A 666 22.14 4.09 -10.73
N VAL A 667 22.70 2.87 -10.71
CA VAL A 667 23.15 2.16 -11.92
C VAL A 667 22.02 1.98 -12.94
N SER A 668 20.78 1.76 -12.50
CA SER A 668 19.62 1.53 -13.36
C SER A 668 19.11 2.80 -14.08
N HIS A 669 19.65 3.97 -13.73
CA HIS A 669 19.51 5.19 -14.53
C HIS A 669 20.36 5.12 -15.80
N LEU A 670 21.65 4.82 -15.67
CA LEU A 670 22.60 4.75 -16.77
C LEU A 670 22.56 3.43 -17.55
N VAL A 671 22.07 2.36 -16.93
CA VAL A 671 21.95 1.02 -17.51
C VAL A 671 20.50 0.55 -17.35
N PRO A 672 19.59 0.89 -18.29
CA PRO A 672 18.17 0.58 -18.16
C PRO A 672 17.85 -0.92 -17.99
N GLY A 673 18.70 -1.83 -18.47
CA GLY A 673 18.55 -3.27 -18.25
C GLY A 673 18.71 -3.72 -16.79
N MET A 674 19.18 -2.85 -15.91
CA MET A 674 19.29 -3.11 -14.45
C MET A 674 18.05 -2.66 -13.66
N ARG A 675 17.02 -2.08 -14.31
CA ARG A 675 15.76 -1.69 -13.64
C ARG A 675 15.03 -2.93 -13.11
N GLY A 676 14.53 -2.87 -11.88
CA GLY A 676 14.00 -4.02 -11.15
C GLY A 676 15.05 -5.05 -10.70
N LYS A 677 16.33 -4.90 -11.08
CA LYS A 677 17.44 -5.77 -10.64
C LYS A 677 18.26 -5.12 -9.55
N VAL A 678 18.54 -3.82 -9.70
CA VAL A 678 19.12 -2.96 -8.67
C VAL A 678 18.29 -1.69 -8.57
N PHE A 679 17.81 -1.39 -7.37
CA PHE A 679 16.90 -0.28 -7.11
C PHE A 679 17.24 0.43 -5.79
N PRO A 680 16.77 1.68 -5.61
CA PRO A 680 16.95 2.45 -4.38
C PRO A 680 16.27 1.82 -3.17
N PHE A 681 16.89 1.97 -2.00
CA PHE A 681 16.27 1.79 -0.70
C PHE A 681 16.64 3.01 0.16
N GLN A 682 15.65 3.77 0.62
CA GLN A 682 15.90 4.92 1.50
C GLN A 682 16.09 4.43 2.94
N ALA A 683 17.26 4.67 3.51
CA ALA A 683 17.59 4.41 4.91
C ALA A 683 17.77 5.73 5.67
N GLN A 684 17.77 5.66 7.00
CA GLN A 684 17.96 6.82 7.86
C GLN A 684 18.97 6.56 8.98
N MET A 685 19.67 7.62 9.35
CA MET A 685 20.72 7.63 10.36
C MET A 685 20.62 8.90 11.22
N SER A 686 21.21 8.83 12.39
CA SER A 686 21.36 9.94 13.33
C SER A 686 22.73 9.89 14.01
N ALA A 687 23.21 11.06 14.44
CA ALA A 687 24.32 11.20 15.36
C ALA A 687 23.78 11.79 16.66
N GLN A 688 23.91 11.07 17.76
CA GLN A 688 23.31 11.42 19.04
C GLN A 688 24.38 11.51 20.13
N GLU A 689 24.12 12.29 21.17
CA GLU A 689 24.90 12.20 22.41
C GLU A 689 24.59 10.88 23.11
N ALA A 690 25.58 10.33 23.83
CA ALA A 690 25.36 9.17 24.66
C ALA A 690 24.34 9.51 25.77
N PRO A 691 23.37 8.62 26.08
CA PRO A 691 22.48 8.83 27.22
C PRO A 691 23.27 9.00 28.52
N GLU A 692 22.75 9.83 29.44
CA GLU A 692 23.37 10.05 30.74
C GLU A 692 23.53 8.72 31.50
N GLY A 693 24.69 8.51 32.11
CA GLY A 693 25.02 7.27 32.84
C GLY A 693 25.52 6.11 31.97
N VAL A 694 25.50 6.22 30.65
CA VAL A 694 26.10 5.21 29.74
C VAL A 694 27.61 5.45 29.64
N PRO A 695 28.47 4.46 29.96
CA PRO A 695 29.91 4.63 29.84
C PRO A 695 30.36 4.70 28.38
N ALA A 696 31.56 5.26 28.17
CA ALA A 696 32.17 5.27 26.85
C ALA A 696 32.57 3.84 26.42
N MET A 697 31.96 3.37 25.34
CA MET A 697 32.10 1.99 24.84
C MET A 697 32.46 1.92 23.35
N GLY A 698 32.73 3.05 22.70
CA GLY A 698 33.00 3.14 21.27
C GLY A 698 34.28 2.43 20.82
N ASP A 699 35.19 2.13 21.74
CA ASP A 699 36.40 1.36 21.49
C ASP A 699 36.23 -0.14 21.75
N LYS A 700 35.03 -0.57 22.17
CA LYS A 700 34.75 -1.95 22.60
C LYS A 700 33.66 -2.63 21.81
N TYR A 701 32.58 -1.93 21.48
CA TYR A 701 31.37 -2.57 20.96
C TYR A 701 30.82 -1.87 19.71
N SER A 702 30.15 -2.68 18.88
CA SER A 702 29.27 -2.28 17.79
C SER A 702 27.98 -3.06 17.94
N TRP A 703 26.84 -2.38 18.04
CA TRP A 703 25.57 -3.02 18.41
C TRP A 703 24.64 -3.17 17.20
N SER A 704 23.87 -4.25 17.20
CA SER A 704 22.65 -4.41 16.41
C SER A 704 21.52 -4.82 17.35
N PHE A 705 20.45 -4.03 17.42
CA PHE A 705 19.27 -4.32 18.23
C PHE A 705 18.28 -5.09 17.36
N ILE A 706 18.12 -6.39 17.64
CA ILE A 706 17.30 -7.29 16.83
C ILE A 706 15.88 -7.32 17.38
N HIS A 707 14.91 -7.02 16.52
CA HIS A 707 13.49 -7.02 16.84
C HIS A 707 12.78 -8.17 16.12
N LYS A 708 11.49 -8.37 16.42
CA LYS A 708 10.66 -9.38 15.72
C LYS A 708 10.49 -9.07 14.22
N ALA A 709 10.55 -7.79 13.85
CA ALA A 709 10.56 -7.32 12.47
C ALA A 709 11.65 -6.25 12.33
N GLY A 710 12.66 -6.51 11.50
CA GLY A 710 13.80 -5.64 11.30
C GLY A 710 14.76 -5.52 12.48
N PHE A 711 15.72 -4.62 12.32
CA PHE A 711 16.76 -4.33 13.31
C PHE A 711 17.19 -2.86 13.24
N ASP A 712 17.76 -2.39 14.33
CA ASP A 712 18.49 -1.12 14.41
C ASP A 712 19.97 -1.38 14.67
N TYR A 713 20.83 -0.44 14.31
CA TYR A 713 22.28 -0.63 14.43
C TYR A 713 22.98 0.64 14.91
N LEU A 714 24.04 0.45 15.69
CA LEU A 714 24.75 1.51 16.38
C LEU A 714 26.26 1.25 16.35
N THR A 715 27.03 2.23 15.88
CA THR A 715 28.42 2.40 16.31
C THR A 715 28.52 3.63 17.20
N GLN A 716 29.57 3.71 18.01
CA GLN A 716 29.89 4.91 18.77
C GLN A 716 31.29 5.35 18.36
N ARG A 717 31.51 6.65 18.14
CA ARG A 717 32.86 7.18 17.85
C ARG A 717 33.85 6.90 19.01
N PRO A 718 35.17 6.83 18.74
CA PRO A 718 36.17 6.55 19.76
C PRO A 718 36.04 7.46 20.98
N THR A 719 36.42 6.93 22.15
CA THR A 719 36.44 7.72 23.37
C THR A 719 37.55 8.76 23.29
N THR A 720 37.24 10.02 23.59
CA THR A 720 38.25 11.09 23.64
C THR A 720 38.63 11.39 25.09
N SER A 721 39.89 11.72 25.33
CA SER A 721 40.36 12.16 26.65
C SER A 721 40.57 13.66 26.61
N ILE A 722 39.84 14.40 27.45
CA ILE A 722 40.02 15.84 27.63
C ILE A 722 40.79 16.08 28.91
N THR A 723 41.94 16.74 28.81
CA THR A 723 42.69 17.19 29.99
C THR A 723 41.98 18.41 30.59
N ASN A 724 41.50 18.25 31.81
CA ASN A 724 40.89 19.31 32.60
C ASN A 724 41.95 20.33 33.06
N PRO A 725 41.55 21.57 33.39
CA PRO A 725 42.46 22.60 33.88
C PRO A 725 43.25 22.22 35.14
N ASP A 726 42.77 21.25 35.93
CA ASP A 726 43.42 20.72 37.14
C ASP A 726 44.42 19.57 36.85
N GLY A 727 44.62 19.23 35.57
CA GLY A 727 45.51 18.15 35.14
C GLY A 727 44.89 16.75 35.17
N THR A 728 43.63 16.61 35.59
CA THR A 728 42.89 15.34 35.47
C THR A 728 42.39 15.13 34.04
N ALA A 729 42.07 13.89 33.67
CA ALA A 729 41.56 13.57 32.34
C ALA A 729 40.11 13.09 32.43
N THR A 730 39.19 13.76 31.75
CA THR A 730 37.80 13.29 31.59
C THR A 730 37.69 12.52 30.27
N LEU A 731 37.19 11.29 30.35
CA LEU A 731 36.82 10.52 29.16
C LEU A 731 35.46 11.00 28.66
N CYS A 732 35.41 11.46 27.43
CA CYS A 732 34.20 11.89 26.76
C CYS A 732 33.80 10.84 25.72
N ALA A 733 32.62 10.27 25.90
CA ALA A 733 31.99 9.39 24.94
C ALA A 733 31.83 10.09 23.58
N GLY A 734 32.26 9.42 22.51
CA GLY A 734 32.00 9.88 21.15
C GLY A 734 30.51 9.82 20.80
N GLU A 735 30.12 10.49 19.72
CA GLU A 735 28.74 10.44 19.20
C GLU A 735 28.29 9.00 18.90
N MET A 736 27.03 8.73 19.23
CA MET A 736 26.31 7.50 18.90
C MET A 736 25.73 7.61 17.49
N MET A 737 26.27 6.81 16.57
CA MET A 737 25.94 6.78 15.15
C MET A 737 24.86 5.72 14.92
N PHE A 738 23.61 6.14 15.04
CA PHE A 738 22.46 5.26 15.17
C PHE A 738 21.58 5.26 13.91
N GLY A 739 21.36 4.08 13.34
CA GLY A 739 20.54 3.87 12.16
C GLY A 739 19.57 2.71 12.29
N GLY A 740 18.65 2.61 11.32
CA GLY A 740 17.55 1.66 11.35
C GLY A 740 16.21 2.35 11.22
N GLY A 741 15.21 1.87 11.95
CA GLY A 741 13.85 2.39 11.98
C GLY A 741 13.05 2.17 10.70
N TRP A 742 13.62 1.45 9.71
CA TRP A 742 12.98 1.21 8.42
C TRP A 742 11.76 0.29 8.57
N ALA A 743 11.83 -0.74 9.42
CA ALA A 743 10.68 -1.61 9.70
C ALA A 743 9.54 -0.85 10.41
N SER A 744 9.85 0.26 11.10
CA SER A 744 8.87 1.14 11.75
C SER A 744 8.21 2.16 10.78
N THR A 745 8.59 2.16 9.50
CA THR A 745 7.98 3.03 8.47
C THR A 745 6.71 2.40 7.87
N GLY A 746 6.11 3.02 6.86
CA GLY A 746 4.84 2.59 6.30
C GLY A 746 4.91 1.17 5.73
N ASN A 747 3.92 0.33 6.05
CA ASN A 747 3.82 -1.04 5.54
C ASN A 747 5.09 -1.88 5.80
N ASN A 748 5.63 -1.82 7.03
CA ASN A 748 6.83 -2.56 7.45
C ASN A 748 8.05 -2.30 6.54
N GLY A 749 8.21 -1.06 6.04
CA GLY A 749 9.34 -0.68 5.19
C GLY A 749 9.14 -0.84 3.70
N LEU A 750 7.96 -1.30 3.24
CA LEU A 750 7.67 -1.37 1.80
C LEU A 750 7.55 0.02 1.15
N ASP A 751 7.26 1.06 1.93
CA ASP A 751 7.15 2.45 1.47
C ASP A 751 8.50 3.10 1.15
N VAL A 752 9.62 2.63 1.71
CA VAL A 752 10.98 3.14 1.44
C VAL A 752 11.72 2.39 0.33
N LEU A 753 11.15 1.28 -0.16
CA LEU A 753 11.66 0.53 -1.32
C LEU A 753 11.40 1.27 -2.63
N GLY A 754 12.41 1.33 -3.49
CA GLY A 754 12.37 2.05 -4.77
C GLY A 754 12.41 3.57 -4.61
N LEU A 755 12.59 4.10 -3.40
CA LEU A 755 12.63 5.54 -3.13
C LEU A 755 14.07 6.08 -3.21
N SER A 756 14.32 7.02 -4.12
CA SER A 756 15.63 7.65 -4.34
C SER A 756 15.77 9.05 -3.72
N ASP A 757 14.75 9.55 -3.05
CA ASP A 757 14.78 10.87 -2.42
C ASP A 757 15.66 10.83 -1.15
N ASP A 758 16.66 11.70 -1.04
CA ASP A 758 17.45 11.92 0.17
C ASP A 758 17.47 13.39 0.61
N THR A 759 16.45 14.15 0.21
CA THR A 759 16.29 15.58 0.51
C THR A 759 15.48 15.82 1.80
N SER A 760 14.67 14.84 2.20
CA SER A 760 13.86 14.90 3.42
C SER A 760 14.12 13.70 4.34
N LEU A 761 13.70 13.85 5.59
CA LEU A 761 13.66 12.76 6.58
C LEU A 761 12.35 11.98 6.45
N ASN A 762 12.39 10.67 6.71
CA ASN A 762 11.17 9.90 6.96
C ASN A 762 10.76 10.12 8.42
N TYR A 763 9.56 10.68 8.64
CA TYR A 763 9.14 11.11 9.97
C TYR A 763 8.97 9.94 10.95
N LEU A 764 8.51 8.77 10.50
CA LEU A 764 8.34 7.59 11.37
C LEU A 764 9.71 7.04 11.80
N ALA A 765 10.63 6.89 10.85
CA ALA A 765 12.00 6.50 11.16
C ALA A 765 12.69 7.55 12.05
N ALA A 766 12.38 8.84 11.87
CA ALA A 766 12.98 9.92 12.66
C ALA A 766 12.51 9.87 14.11
N SER A 767 11.20 9.70 14.32
CA SER A 767 10.60 9.50 15.64
C SER A 767 11.16 8.26 16.34
N HIS A 768 11.28 7.14 15.62
CA HIS A 768 11.87 5.90 16.14
C HIS A 768 13.31 6.10 16.61
N LEU A 769 14.19 6.60 15.73
CA LEU A 769 15.61 6.76 16.03
C LEU A 769 15.85 7.80 17.14
N SER A 770 15.05 8.86 17.20
CA SER A 770 15.16 9.87 18.26
C SER A 770 14.71 9.34 19.63
N GLY A 771 13.82 8.34 19.64
CA GLY A 771 13.22 7.82 20.86
C GLY A 771 13.92 6.60 21.44
N LEU A 772 14.54 5.74 20.63
CA LEU A 772 14.87 4.37 21.06
C LEU A 772 16.07 4.28 22.03
N LEU A 773 17.14 5.06 21.83
CA LEU A 773 18.37 4.95 22.66
C LEU A 773 18.11 5.09 24.17
N PRO A 774 17.33 6.08 24.65
CA PRO A 774 16.91 6.14 26.05
C PRO A 774 16.20 4.88 26.57
N PHE A 775 15.46 4.16 25.73
CA PHE A 775 14.72 2.96 26.16
C PHE A 775 15.59 1.73 26.27
N VAL A 776 16.60 1.59 25.39
CA VAL A 776 17.49 0.43 25.38
C VAL A 776 18.58 0.54 26.44
N PHE A 777 19.13 1.75 26.65
CA PHE A 777 20.18 2.00 27.65
C PHE A 777 19.66 2.48 29.01
N GLY A 778 18.47 3.10 29.07
CA GLY A 778 17.98 3.73 30.29
C GLY A 778 17.47 2.76 31.36
N SER A 779 17.69 3.12 32.62
CA SER A 779 17.34 2.32 33.80
C SER A 779 16.39 3.01 34.80
N GLY A 780 16.03 4.28 34.60
CA GLY A 780 15.29 5.09 35.58
C GLY A 780 13.76 5.17 35.36
N THR A 781 13.00 4.90 36.41
CA THR A 781 11.66 5.48 36.65
C THR A 781 11.82 6.54 37.73
N ASP A 782 11.10 7.65 37.65
CA ASP A 782 11.01 8.59 38.77
C ASP A 782 10.26 7.99 39.96
N GLU A 783 10.16 8.74 41.06
CA GLU A 783 9.47 8.33 42.29
C GLU A 783 7.98 8.00 42.08
N SER A 784 7.38 8.43 40.97
CA SER A 784 6.00 8.14 40.58
C SER A 784 5.84 6.93 39.65
N GLY A 785 6.96 6.28 39.28
CA GLY A 785 6.97 5.20 38.29
C GLY A 785 6.91 5.70 36.84
N VAL A 786 6.91 7.02 36.63
CA VAL A 786 6.91 7.66 35.31
C VAL A 786 8.36 7.80 34.86
N ARG A 787 8.65 7.40 33.62
CA ARG A 787 10.01 7.54 33.08
C ARG A 787 10.21 9.01 32.70
N THR A 788 11.17 9.67 33.34
CA THR A 788 11.61 11.02 32.96
C THR A 788 12.65 10.89 31.84
N TRP A 789 12.35 11.50 30.68
CA TRP A 789 13.14 11.40 29.47
C TRP A 789 13.93 12.69 29.27
N GLU A 790 14.97 12.90 30.08
CA GLU A 790 15.91 14.00 29.85
C GLU A 790 17.23 13.44 29.32
N GLY A 791 17.87 14.16 28.38
CA GLY A 791 19.32 14.04 28.19
C GLY A 791 19.88 13.47 26.88
N VAL A 792 19.10 12.85 25.98
CA VAL A 792 19.65 12.44 24.65
C VAL A 792 19.36 13.50 23.59
N LYS A 793 20.43 14.16 23.14
CA LYS A 793 20.36 15.17 22.10
C LYS A 793 20.76 14.59 20.74
N VAL A 794 19.84 14.64 19.78
CA VAL A 794 20.15 14.38 18.36
C VAL A 794 20.94 15.57 17.82
N LYS A 795 22.22 15.37 17.48
CA LYS A 795 23.08 16.40 16.88
C LYS A 795 22.78 16.57 15.39
N HIS A 796 22.64 15.45 14.68
CA HIS A 796 22.36 15.40 13.25
C HIS A 796 21.45 14.22 12.92
N MET A 797 20.64 14.37 11.88
CA MET A 797 19.84 13.27 11.30
C MET A 797 19.82 13.42 9.79
N TRP A 798 19.94 12.31 9.06
CA TRP A 798 20.03 12.30 7.61
C TRP A 798 19.48 11.01 7.01
N THR A 799 18.97 11.11 5.79
CA THR A 799 18.60 9.96 4.96
C THR A 799 19.75 9.57 4.04
N GLY A 800 19.77 8.34 3.55
CA GLY A 800 20.71 7.86 2.56
C GLY A 800 20.08 6.83 1.64
N VAL A 801 20.56 6.76 0.40
CA VAL A 801 20.03 5.82 -0.59
C VAL A 801 20.99 4.64 -0.77
N LEU A 802 20.55 3.45 -0.40
CA LEU A 802 21.23 2.18 -0.61
C LEU A 802 20.83 1.60 -1.97
N GLY A 803 21.71 0.81 -2.58
CA GLY A 803 21.40 0.02 -3.77
C GLY A 803 21.06 -1.41 -3.38
N PHE A 804 19.79 -1.77 -3.41
CA PHE A 804 19.32 -3.13 -3.17
C PHE A 804 19.30 -3.90 -4.48
N SER A 805 19.88 -5.09 -4.49
CA SER A 805 19.75 -6.06 -5.58
C SER A 805 18.59 -7.03 -5.32
N SER A 806 17.90 -7.45 -6.37
CA SER A 806 16.77 -8.36 -6.27
C SER A 806 17.14 -9.76 -5.75
N ASP A 807 18.43 -10.11 -5.75
CA ASP A 807 18.94 -11.38 -5.22
C ASP A 807 19.76 -11.23 -3.93
N VAL A 808 19.82 -10.01 -3.37
CA VAL A 808 20.51 -9.67 -2.11
C VAL A 808 22.02 -9.97 -2.14
N LEU A 809 22.60 -10.06 -3.33
CA LEU A 809 24.04 -10.25 -3.53
C LEU A 809 24.61 -9.10 -4.38
N PRO A 810 25.89 -8.73 -4.21
CA PRO A 810 26.57 -7.78 -5.08
C PRO A 810 26.60 -8.21 -6.55
N TRP A 811 26.60 -7.23 -7.47
CA TRP A 811 26.73 -7.45 -8.92
C TRP A 811 28.03 -6.84 -9.41
N VAL A 812 28.98 -7.70 -9.76
CA VAL A 812 30.39 -7.34 -10.02
C VAL A 812 30.85 -7.91 -11.37
N GLY A 813 31.53 -7.11 -12.20
CA GLY A 813 32.18 -7.56 -13.43
C GLY A 813 31.69 -6.84 -14.69
N LYS A 814 31.97 -7.43 -15.87
CA LYS A 814 31.64 -6.83 -17.17
C LYS A 814 30.15 -6.93 -17.46
N ILE A 815 29.50 -5.80 -17.70
CA ILE A 815 28.08 -5.74 -18.02
C ILE A 815 27.86 -6.27 -19.45
N PRO A 816 26.98 -7.27 -19.66
CA PRO A 816 26.68 -7.76 -20.99
C PRO A 816 26.07 -6.67 -21.89
N ALA A 817 26.42 -6.67 -23.18
CA ALA A 817 25.89 -5.69 -24.15
C ALA A 817 24.35 -5.72 -24.25
N SER A 818 23.75 -6.90 -24.04
CA SER A 818 22.29 -7.08 -23.99
C SER A 818 21.62 -6.30 -22.86
N VAL A 819 22.35 -6.03 -21.77
CA VAL A 819 21.87 -5.28 -20.60
C VAL A 819 22.05 -3.78 -20.80
N THR A 820 23.21 -3.35 -21.33
CA THR A 820 23.47 -1.93 -21.58
C THR A 820 22.73 -1.41 -22.81
N LYS A 821 22.40 -2.29 -23.76
CA LYS A 821 21.83 -1.98 -25.08
C LYS A 821 22.72 -1.03 -25.90
N ARG A 822 24.05 -1.14 -25.73
CA ARG A 822 25.06 -0.35 -26.44
C ARG A 822 26.03 -1.24 -27.22
N GLY A 823 26.70 -0.65 -28.21
CA GLY A 823 27.87 -1.27 -28.84
C GLY A 823 29.03 -1.43 -27.86
N GLN A 824 30.06 -2.18 -28.27
CA GLN A 824 31.26 -2.40 -27.47
C GLN A 824 32.52 -2.10 -28.30
N PRO A 825 33.56 -1.51 -27.68
CA PRO A 825 34.88 -1.40 -28.29
C PRO A 825 35.44 -2.78 -28.64
N LYS A 826 36.35 -2.83 -29.63
CA LYS A 826 37.08 -4.08 -29.92
C LYS A 826 37.90 -4.49 -28.70
N VAL A 827 37.96 -5.79 -28.42
CA VAL A 827 38.77 -6.33 -27.33
C VAL A 827 40.23 -6.15 -27.68
N GLN A 828 40.95 -5.31 -26.93
CA GLN A 828 42.41 -5.31 -26.93
C GLN A 828 42.85 -6.27 -25.82
N ARG A 829 43.52 -7.37 -26.20
CA ARG A 829 44.09 -8.33 -25.24
C ARG A 829 45.56 -8.50 -25.54
N ASN A 830 46.35 -7.47 -25.26
CA ASN A 830 47.81 -7.46 -25.40
C ASN A 830 48.46 -6.76 -24.19
N GLY A 831 48.16 -7.23 -22.97
CA GLY A 831 48.79 -6.70 -21.74
C GLY A 831 48.25 -5.35 -21.25
N GLU A 832 47.10 -4.90 -21.76
CA GLU A 832 46.48 -3.60 -21.48
C GLU A 832 44.97 -3.77 -21.16
N VAL A 833 44.40 -2.76 -20.50
CA VAL A 833 43.04 -2.66 -19.93
C VAL A 833 41.95 -3.31 -20.80
N MET A 834 41.11 -4.15 -20.19
CA MET A 834 39.96 -4.77 -20.83
C MET A 834 38.86 -3.74 -21.11
N THR A 835 38.46 -3.63 -22.38
CA THR A 835 37.44 -2.69 -22.84
C THR A 835 36.00 -3.12 -22.47
N GLY A 836 35.10 -2.16 -22.30
CA GLY A 836 33.66 -2.40 -22.04
C GLY A 836 33.08 -1.59 -20.89
N GLU A 837 31.80 -1.82 -20.59
CA GLU A 837 31.13 -1.33 -19.39
C GLU A 837 31.22 -2.38 -18.27
N TRP A 838 31.56 -1.95 -17.07
CA TRP A 838 31.79 -2.79 -15.89
C TRP A 838 31.02 -2.24 -14.69
N CYS A 839 30.68 -3.06 -13.70
CA CYS A 839 30.02 -2.59 -12.49
C CYS A 839 30.52 -3.29 -11.22
N ALA A 840 30.37 -2.60 -10.09
CA ALA A 840 30.30 -3.17 -8.74
C ALA A 840 29.21 -2.40 -7.98
N VAL A 841 28.00 -2.98 -7.90
CA VAL A 841 26.77 -2.31 -7.47
C VAL A 841 25.83 -3.27 -6.75
N GLY A 842 24.78 -2.74 -6.10
CA GLY A 842 23.70 -3.57 -5.54
C GLY A 842 24.13 -4.33 -4.29
N PHE A 843 24.73 -3.63 -3.32
CA PHE A 843 25.28 -4.24 -2.11
C PHE A 843 24.25 -4.53 -1.01
N SER A 844 22.98 -4.15 -1.20
CA SER A 844 21.83 -4.55 -0.37
C SER A 844 22.01 -4.32 1.14
N GLY A 845 22.49 -3.13 1.51
CA GLY A 845 22.75 -2.76 2.91
C GLY A 845 24.13 -3.19 3.43
N GLU A 846 24.72 -4.23 2.85
CA GLU A 846 25.97 -4.86 3.29
C GLU A 846 27.23 -4.30 2.61
N GLY A 847 27.27 -2.99 2.36
CA GLY A 847 28.36 -2.36 1.61
C GLY A 847 29.73 -2.52 2.26
N MET A 848 29.84 -2.37 3.57
CA MET A 848 31.13 -2.32 4.26
C MET A 848 31.86 -3.67 4.30
N VAL A 849 31.12 -4.77 4.16
CA VAL A 849 31.64 -6.15 4.10
C VAL A 849 31.59 -6.75 2.70
N ASN A 850 31.31 -5.95 1.67
CA ASN A 850 31.34 -6.42 0.28
C ASN A 850 32.11 -5.50 -0.68
N CYS A 851 32.08 -4.19 -0.47
CA CYS A 851 32.57 -3.21 -1.45
C CYS A 851 34.06 -3.34 -1.74
N TRP A 852 34.90 -3.52 -0.71
CA TRP A 852 36.35 -3.45 -0.88
C TRP A 852 36.88 -4.65 -1.67
N GLY A 853 36.53 -5.87 -1.26
CA GLY A 853 36.93 -7.08 -1.99
C GLY A 853 36.32 -7.15 -3.39
N SER A 854 35.08 -6.68 -3.55
CA SER A 854 34.42 -6.62 -4.87
C SER A 854 35.11 -5.63 -5.81
N ALA A 855 35.54 -4.49 -5.29
CA ALA A 855 36.27 -3.48 -6.04
C ALA A 855 37.67 -3.95 -6.44
N THR A 856 38.41 -4.58 -5.52
CA THR A 856 39.71 -5.20 -5.81
C THR A 856 39.58 -6.26 -6.90
N ALA A 857 38.57 -7.14 -6.79
CA ALA A 857 38.29 -8.14 -7.81
C ALA A 857 37.96 -7.49 -9.16
N LEU A 858 37.12 -6.46 -9.17
CA LEU A 858 36.73 -5.74 -10.38
C LEU A 858 37.93 -5.10 -11.09
N ALA A 859 38.80 -4.42 -10.34
CA ALA A 859 40.01 -3.81 -10.91
C ALA A 859 40.92 -4.86 -11.57
N ARG A 860 41.12 -6.01 -10.93
CA ARG A 860 41.90 -7.12 -11.48
C ARG A 860 41.27 -7.74 -12.73
N MET A 861 39.94 -7.88 -12.76
CA MET A 861 39.22 -8.32 -13.97
C MET A 861 39.36 -7.32 -15.13
N VAL A 862 39.29 -6.02 -14.83
CA VAL A 862 39.53 -4.95 -15.80
C VAL A 862 40.97 -4.99 -16.32
N MET A 863 41.94 -5.42 -15.49
CA MET A 863 43.33 -5.65 -15.91
C MET A 863 43.57 -7.00 -16.60
N GLY A 864 42.51 -7.77 -16.89
CA GLY A 864 42.57 -8.97 -17.73
C GLY A 864 42.70 -10.30 -16.99
N GLU A 865 42.60 -10.29 -15.66
CA GLU A 865 42.51 -11.51 -14.86
C GLU A 865 41.12 -12.16 -15.01
N ASP A 866 41.09 -13.49 -15.02
CA ASP A 866 39.86 -14.27 -15.19
C ASP A 866 39.43 -14.87 -13.85
N VAL A 867 38.13 -15.05 -13.67
CA VAL A 867 37.52 -15.73 -12.52
C VAL A 867 37.22 -17.20 -12.87
N LYS A 868 37.68 -17.72 -14.02
CA LYS A 868 37.31 -19.06 -14.55
C LYS A 868 38.41 -19.89 -15.25
N LYS A 869 39.68 -19.50 -15.24
CA LYS A 869 40.80 -20.32 -15.74
C LYS A 869 41.10 -21.58 -14.89
N ASN A 870 40.48 -22.66 -15.37
CA ASN A 870 41.02 -24.02 -15.53
C ASN A 870 41.05 -24.94 -14.28
N ASN A 871 39.94 -25.66 -14.07
CA ASN A 871 39.71 -26.77 -13.12
C ASN A 871 40.74 -27.94 -13.16
N ASN A 872 41.77 -27.89 -14.00
CA ASN A 872 42.76 -28.95 -14.20
C ASN A 872 44.21 -28.54 -13.87
N SER A 873 44.46 -27.37 -13.28
CA SER A 873 45.80 -27.05 -12.76
C SER A 873 46.13 -27.90 -11.52
N PRO A 874 47.33 -28.49 -11.40
CA PRO A 874 47.79 -29.17 -10.18
C PRO A 874 47.67 -28.29 -8.92
N SER A 875 47.80 -26.96 -9.07
CA SER A 875 47.64 -25.99 -7.98
C SER A 875 46.23 -25.95 -7.38
N VAL A 876 45.18 -26.13 -8.21
CA VAL A 876 43.76 -26.07 -7.78
C VAL A 876 43.36 -27.31 -6.99
N LYS A 877 43.97 -28.48 -7.30
CA LYS A 877 43.77 -29.70 -6.50
C LYS A 877 44.45 -29.60 -5.14
N GLU A 878 45.64 -28.99 -5.07
CA GLU A 878 46.31 -28.76 -3.79
C GLU A 878 45.64 -27.66 -2.95
N ALA A 879 45.17 -26.58 -3.57
CA ALA A 879 44.41 -25.51 -2.91
C ALA A 879 43.08 -26.02 -2.32
N ARG A 880 42.34 -26.88 -3.06
CA ARG A 880 41.15 -27.57 -2.54
C ARG A 880 41.43 -28.44 -1.32
N VAL A 881 42.61 -29.06 -1.25
CA VAL A 881 43.00 -29.88 -0.09
C VAL A 881 43.44 -29.02 1.10
N ARG A 882 44.04 -27.85 0.87
CA ARG A 882 44.46 -26.90 1.93
C ARG A 882 43.29 -26.10 2.51
N ALA A 883 42.35 -25.67 1.66
CA ALA A 883 41.12 -25.01 2.08
C ALA A 883 40.22 -25.91 2.95
N VAL A 884 40.21 -27.22 2.70
CA VAL A 884 39.50 -28.22 3.53
C VAL A 884 40.23 -28.51 4.85
N LYS A 885 41.53 -28.21 4.94
CA LYS A 885 42.37 -28.44 6.14
C LYS A 885 42.54 -27.21 7.03
N GLY A 886 42.02 -26.04 6.65
CA GLY A 886 42.20 -24.80 7.42
C GLY A 886 43.64 -24.28 7.43
N GLU A 887 44.44 -24.63 6.42
CA GLU A 887 45.87 -24.28 6.31
C GLU A 887 46.13 -22.98 5.52
N ASP A 888 45.08 -22.22 5.14
CA ASP A 888 45.21 -20.95 4.43
C ASP A 888 45.64 -19.82 5.38
N ASP A 889 46.93 -19.84 5.72
CA ASP A 889 47.66 -18.70 6.24
C ASP A 889 47.99 -17.75 5.07
N VAL A 890 47.47 -16.51 5.15
CA VAL A 890 48.04 -15.28 4.58
C VAL A 890 48.32 -15.20 3.06
N ARG A 891 47.28 -14.98 2.24
CA ARG A 891 47.44 -14.07 1.08
C ARG A 891 46.36 -13.00 1.11
N ALA A 892 46.78 -11.74 1.14
CA ALA A 892 45.87 -10.61 0.98
C ALA A 892 45.15 -10.70 -0.38
N TRP A 893 43.95 -10.12 -0.53
CA TRP A 893 43.22 -10.16 -1.81
C TRP A 893 44.01 -9.62 -2.98
N LYS A 894 45.01 -8.79 -2.73
CA LYS A 894 45.95 -8.26 -3.73
C LYS A 894 46.94 -9.29 -4.30
N ASP A 895 47.12 -10.45 -3.64
CA ASP A 895 48.19 -11.43 -3.94
C ASP A 895 47.70 -12.87 -4.23
N GLY A 896 46.43 -13.21 -3.97
CA GLY A 896 45.83 -14.53 -4.26
C GLY A 896 45.08 -14.58 -5.61
N ASP A 897 44.90 -15.76 -6.21
CA ASP A 897 44.18 -15.89 -7.50
C ASP A 897 42.68 -15.59 -7.33
N LEU A 898 42.07 -14.81 -8.25
CA LEU A 898 40.65 -14.41 -8.13
C LEU A 898 39.69 -15.59 -7.92
N GLU A 899 39.98 -16.72 -8.56
CA GLU A 899 39.16 -17.95 -8.49
C GLU A 899 39.09 -18.57 -7.11
N GLU A 900 40.12 -18.37 -6.29
CA GLU A 900 40.24 -18.99 -4.98
C GLU A 900 39.38 -18.27 -3.93
N TRP A 901 39.24 -16.94 -4.05
CA TRP A 901 38.64 -16.13 -2.99
C TRP A 901 37.41 -15.32 -3.42
N PHE A 902 37.23 -15.02 -4.71
CA PHE A 902 36.10 -14.20 -5.14
C PHE A 902 34.85 -15.05 -5.40
N PRO A 903 33.69 -14.72 -4.78
CA PRO A 903 32.47 -15.49 -5.01
C PRO A 903 31.99 -15.40 -6.46
N ALA A 904 31.93 -16.54 -7.15
CA ALA A 904 31.41 -16.62 -8.52
C ALA A 904 29.94 -16.16 -8.62
N GLU A 905 29.19 -16.28 -7.53
CA GLU A 905 27.81 -15.81 -7.37
C GLU A 905 27.68 -14.29 -7.54
N PHE A 906 28.75 -13.52 -7.27
CA PHE A 906 28.74 -12.06 -7.39
C PHE A 906 28.96 -11.61 -8.84
N VAL A 907 29.43 -12.50 -9.72
CA VAL A 907 29.74 -12.15 -11.11
C VAL A 907 28.46 -11.89 -11.90
N ILE A 908 28.37 -10.71 -12.52
CA ILE A 908 27.27 -10.37 -13.42
C ILE A 908 27.36 -11.22 -14.71
N SER A 909 26.21 -11.74 -15.15
CA SER A 909 26.08 -12.48 -16.41
C SER A 909 24.67 -12.37 -16.96
N GLU A 910 24.47 -12.62 -18.26
CA GLU A 910 23.13 -12.63 -18.87
C GLU A 910 22.18 -13.61 -18.16
N LYS A 911 22.69 -14.78 -17.77
CA LYS A 911 21.94 -15.80 -17.04
C LYS A 911 21.49 -15.30 -15.66
N ARG A 912 22.34 -14.57 -14.95
CA ARG A 912 21.99 -13.98 -13.65
C ARG A 912 20.95 -12.87 -13.83
N VAL A 913 21.16 -11.98 -14.79
CA VAL A 913 20.21 -10.89 -15.12
C VAL A 913 18.82 -11.44 -15.44
N ALA A 914 18.76 -12.50 -16.25
CA ALA A 914 17.49 -13.12 -16.65
C ALA A 914 16.75 -13.78 -15.47
N ARG A 915 17.47 -14.36 -14.52
CA ARG A 915 16.88 -15.08 -13.36
C ARG A 915 16.47 -14.18 -12.21
N ALA A 916 17.10 -13.02 -12.08
CA ALA A 916 16.87 -12.11 -10.97
C ALA A 916 15.47 -11.47 -11.04
N ASN A 917 14.47 -11.97 -10.31
CA ASN A 917 13.13 -11.39 -10.29
C ASN A 917 12.93 -10.57 -9.01
N PRO A 918 12.50 -9.29 -9.08
CA PRO A 918 12.17 -8.55 -7.87
C PRO A 918 11.03 -9.13 -7.05
N GLU A 919 10.15 -9.97 -7.61
CA GLU A 919 9.14 -10.70 -6.82
C GLU A 919 9.77 -11.66 -5.79
N ASP A 920 11.00 -12.13 -6.05
CA ASP A 920 11.75 -12.98 -5.11
C ASP A 920 12.17 -12.23 -3.84
N LEU A 921 12.01 -10.90 -3.79
CA LEU A 921 12.27 -10.08 -2.59
C LEU A 921 11.22 -10.28 -1.51
N VAL A 922 10.03 -10.80 -1.84
CA VAL A 922 8.96 -11.00 -0.85
C VAL A 922 9.42 -11.95 0.26
N GLU A 923 10.06 -13.06 -0.10
CA GLU A 923 10.62 -14.00 0.89
C GLU A 923 11.72 -13.35 1.74
N VAL A 924 12.54 -12.49 1.15
CA VAL A 924 13.63 -11.79 1.84
C VAL A 924 13.08 -10.74 2.81
N LEU A 925 12.09 -9.95 2.39
CA LEU A 925 11.48 -8.90 3.22
C LEU A 925 10.60 -9.46 4.33
N ILE A 926 10.15 -10.71 4.21
CA ILE A 926 9.46 -11.43 5.30
C ILE A 926 10.46 -12.00 6.32
N ASP A 927 11.65 -12.42 5.85
CA ASP A 927 12.72 -12.96 6.70
C ASP A 927 13.55 -11.86 7.41
N MET A 928 13.59 -10.64 6.86
CA MET A 928 14.23 -9.42 7.42
C MET A 928 13.30 -8.68 8.39
#